data_AF-A0A814ACU0-F1
#
_entry.id   AF-A0A814ACU0-F1
#
_cell.length_a   1.000
_cell.length_b   1.000
_cell.length_c   1.000
_cell.angle_alpha   90.00
_cell.angle_beta   90.00
_cell.angle_gamma   90.00
#
_symmetry.space_group_name_H-M   'P 1'
#
loop_
_entity.id
_entity.type
_entity.pdbx_description
1 polymer ?
#
loop_
_entity_poly.entity_id
_entity_poly.type
_entity_poly.pdbx_seq_one_letter_code
_entity_poly.pdbx_strand_id
1 'polypeptide(L)'
;MDYPTSNRVPPPSMHHQIPSHPSHQMHHPQHPLLSNQLQPINSETHTSMWLDDPYAVSNTSISQRDSGFNSRAASLRSIESTVTSTTGPIHHGSTTTSGYEQIPPPPSLPPDHENIHPQYTEMQPAPVLQSRPDPSQVIPDLLNLLMEEDSVIVREAIQLTYMLVKDGGEGRSEVIRNRDLIQTLLESFSKDVGDGKITCLLASLFHAISQQQEGLRVILDCGGIPRLIQILDSPDNTVNFVVTILHNFLIVLQEQSANEIDRYNGTQSFINLLHSSNDKLLTLVSDCLLKMSIYNLNSKLFIQNSKECVQCLLYIFDTTKYDKLLLTISKLFPIISSGNEIIKRIFLQLNALSIFEKQIRLTKSIRIRHNCLIALRNISDQATRMREVDSLIQQLAGILLTDDHQSILCSLGILSNLTADNKINKSLLVKLNGVQTLMQKLMMNADGNDDLIEAALCTLRHVTARHDLENEAREAIRKSYGIGNIVKLLRDKNFKEHWGIIKATVGLIKNLSLSPSIISQLCEQNAVRRLIELLINIDRERAKIFDENKQYLHQFDVIIEIILGALNNLAKDLSCKSIIKEMNCISIIIRYSNIPPCSLQQISSILLKELNIDRDRNQLNDSSSHQQFNNNNNNNHTIDSRHIRQQ
;
A
#
# COMPACT_ATOMS: atom_id res chain seq x y z
N MET A 1 -42.05 -3.67 49.26
CA MET A 1 -42.32 -2.30 48.80
C MET A 1 -41.60 -2.14 47.48
N ASP A 2 -42.10 -2.65 46.37
CA ASP A 2 -43.33 -2.34 45.62
C ASP A 2 -42.90 -1.71 44.29
N TYR A 3 -43.02 -2.51 43.23
CA TYR A 3 -43.14 -2.07 41.84
C TYR A 3 -44.56 -1.51 41.63
N PRO A 4 -44.81 -0.59 40.67
CA PRO A 4 -45.09 -1.06 39.30
C PRO A 4 -44.69 -0.14 38.12
N THR A 5 -44.82 -0.77 36.96
CA THR A 5 -44.72 -0.44 35.54
C THR A 5 -45.49 0.78 35.03
N SER A 6 -45.03 1.37 33.91
CA SER A 6 -45.89 1.71 32.75
C SER A 6 -45.10 2.15 31.51
N ASN A 7 -45.43 1.50 30.39
CA ASN A 7 -45.17 1.88 29.00
C ASN A 7 -45.76 3.26 28.62
N ARG A 8 -45.22 3.90 27.56
CA ARG A 8 -46.02 4.58 26.51
C ARG A 8 -45.21 4.91 25.25
N VAL A 9 -45.71 4.39 24.14
CA VAL A 9 -45.44 4.75 22.73
C VAL A 9 -46.37 5.91 22.31
N PRO A 10 -45.99 6.73 21.31
CA PRO A 10 -46.96 7.38 20.41
C PRO A 10 -46.58 7.22 18.89
N PRO A 11 -47.47 7.53 17.91
CA PRO A 11 -47.94 6.59 16.88
C PRO A 11 -47.52 6.95 15.42
N PRO A 12 -47.92 6.15 14.40
CA PRO A 12 -47.64 6.40 12.99
C PRO A 12 -48.70 7.30 12.33
N SER A 13 -48.32 8.03 11.28
CA SER A 13 -49.24 8.77 10.40
C SER A 13 -49.15 8.24 8.97
N MET A 14 -50.32 7.95 8.40
CA MET A 14 -50.56 7.34 7.09
C MET A 14 -50.90 8.39 6.01
N HIS A 15 -50.62 8.00 4.76
CA HIS A 15 -51.27 8.33 3.49
C HIS A 15 -51.18 9.75 2.90
N HIS A 16 -50.55 9.82 1.72
CA HIS A 16 -51.23 10.34 0.52
C HIS A 16 -50.76 9.65 -0.77
N GLN A 17 -51.68 9.63 -1.72
CA GLN A 17 -51.79 8.81 -2.93
C GLN A 17 -50.93 9.27 -4.12
N ILE A 18 -50.81 8.32 -5.05
CA ILE A 18 -50.21 8.30 -6.41
C ILE A 18 -51.03 9.16 -7.40
N PRO A 19 -50.45 9.60 -8.54
CA PRO A 19 -50.72 8.97 -9.86
C PRO A 19 -49.43 8.85 -10.73
N SER A 20 -49.00 7.67 -11.21
CA SER A 20 -49.35 6.93 -12.44
C SER A 20 -49.02 7.57 -13.81
N HIS A 21 -48.02 6.97 -14.49
CA HIS A 21 -47.77 6.78 -15.94
C HIS A 21 -47.17 7.93 -16.82
N PRO A 22 -46.56 7.65 -18.00
CA PRO A 22 -46.24 6.35 -18.65
C PRO A 22 -44.79 6.17 -19.22
N SER A 23 -44.51 4.91 -19.55
CA SER A 23 -43.56 4.29 -20.48
C SER A 23 -42.80 5.13 -21.53
N HIS A 24 -41.49 4.84 -21.66
CA HIS A 24 -40.80 4.79 -22.96
C HIS A 24 -39.80 3.63 -23.04
N GLN A 25 -40.05 2.76 -24.03
CA GLN A 25 -39.11 1.80 -24.60
C GLN A 25 -37.89 2.51 -25.20
N MET A 26 -36.71 1.91 -25.15
CA MET A 26 -35.82 1.85 -26.34
C MET A 26 -34.67 0.83 -26.17
N HIS A 27 -34.76 -0.21 -27.00
CA HIS A 27 -33.71 -0.91 -27.75
C HIS A 27 -32.32 -1.21 -27.15
N HIS A 28 -32.08 -2.52 -27.00
CA HIS A 28 -30.79 -3.19 -27.19
C HIS A 28 -30.16 -2.87 -28.56
N PRO A 29 -28.81 -2.89 -28.64
CA PRO A 29 -28.10 -3.40 -29.79
C PRO A 29 -27.32 -4.67 -29.44
N GLN A 30 -27.63 -5.74 -30.18
CA GLN A 30 -26.81 -6.93 -30.36
C GLN A 30 -25.58 -6.59 -31.21
N HIS A 31 -24.42 -7.20 -30.92
CA HIS A 31 -23.36 -7.47 -31.90
C HIS A 31 -22.43 -8.58 -31.37
N PRO A 32 -21.69 -9.30 -32.23
CA PRO A 32 -21.80 -10.75 -32.34
C PRO A 32 -20.59 -11.54 -31.81
N LEU A 33 -20.84 -12.82 -31.58
CA LEU A 33 -19.90 -13.90 -31.28
C LEU A 33 -18.77 -13.99 -32.33
N LEU A 34 -17.53 -13.98 -31.87
CA LEU A 34 -16.36 -14.45 -32.61
C LEU A 34 -15.77 -15.65 -31.90
N SER A 35 -16.06 -16.82 -32.47
CA SER A 35 -15.42 -18.10 -32.25
C SER A 35 -13.98 -18.07 -32.75
N ASN A 36 -13.00 -18.40 -31.91
CA ASN A 36 -11.67 -18.83 -32.37
C ASN A 36 -11.25 -20.12 -31.64
N GLN A 37 -10.84 -21.06 -32.47
CA GLN A 37 -10.51 -22.45 -32.18
C GLN A 37 -9.20 -22.55 -31.38
N LEU A 38 -9.18 -23.41 -30.36
CA LEU A 38 -7.99 -23.85 -29.64
C LEU A 38 -7.50 -25.18 -30.24
N GLN A 39 -6.22 -25.25 -30.59
CA GLN A 39 -5.50 -26.50 -30.85
C GLN A 39 -4.97 -27.10 -29.53
N PRO A 40 -4.85 -28.43 -29.40
CA PRO A 40 -4.39 -29.09 -28.18
C PRO A 40 -2.85 -29.12 -28.09
N ILE A 41 -2.31 -28.92 -26.89
CA ILE A 41 -0.89 -29.15 -26.56
C ILE A 41 -0.79 -30.40 -25.68
N ASN A 42 0.11 -31.30 -26.09
CA ASN A 42 0.38 -32.61 -25.52
C ASN A 42 0.82 -32.60 -24.05
N SER A 43 0.38 -33.63 -23.33
CA SER A 43 0.78 -33.99 -21.98
C SER A 43 2.09 -34.78 -21.99
N GLU A 44 3.20 -34.17 -21.54
CA GLU A 44 4.31 -34.83 -20.86
C GLU A 44 5.38 -33.78 -20.52
N THR A 45 5.46 -33.35 -19.26
CA THR A 45 6.72 -33.11 -18.52
C THR A 45 6.42 -32.57 -17.12
N HIS A 46 7.02 -33.25 -16.14
CA HIS A 46 6.99 -32.95 -14.73
C HIS A 46 7.77 -31.65 -14.39
N THR A 47 7.26 -30.94 -13.38
CA THR A 47 8.03 -30.23 -12.35
C THR A 47 9.22 -29.36 -12.80
N SER A 48 8.97 -28.17 -13.35
CA SER A 48 9.79 -26.97 -13.09
C SER A 48 9.17 -25.73 -13.74
N MET A 49 9.58 -24.56 -13.22
CA MET A 49 9.45 -23.21 -13.76
C MET A 49 8.29 -22.32 -13.31
N TRP A 50 8.75 -21.11 -12.97
CA TRP A 50 8.09 -19.93 -12.45
C TRP A 50 7.49 -19.07 -13.57
N LEU A 51 6.67 -18.08 -13.17
CA LEU A 51 6.46 -16.76 -13.79
C LEU A 51 6.22 -16.75 -15.30
N ASP A 52 4.99 -16.46 -15.71
CA ASP A 52 4.71 -15.53 -16.81
C ASP A 52 3.25 -15.00 -16.69
N ASP A 53 3.13 -13.67 -16.66
CA ASP A 53 1.87 -12.90 -16.66
C ASP A 53 1.45 -12.62 -18.11
N PRO A 54 0.15 -12.76 -18.47
CA PRO A 54 -0.35 -12.23 -19.73
C PRO A 54 -1.38 -11.13 -19.49
N TYR A 55 -0.99 -9.85 -19.50
CA TYR A 55 -1.93 -8.75 -19.74
C TYR A 55 -1.30 -7.59 -20.51
N ALA A 56 -1.69 -7.46 -21.78
CA ALA A 56 -1.57 -6.26 -22.58
C ALA A 56 -2.97 -5.68 -22.77
N VAL A 57 -3.22 -4.46 -22.26
CA VAL A 57 -4.35 -3.61 -22.68
C VAL A 57 -3.88 -2.15 -22.77
N SER A 58 -4.37 -1.51 -23.83
CA SER A 58 -4.10 -0.20 -24.43
C SER A 58 -4.19 1.03 -23.50
N ASN A 59 -3.21 1.92 -23.63
CA ASN A 59 -3.24 3.30 -23.12
C ASN A 59 -4.00 4.23 -24.09
N THR A 60 -5.04 4.90 -23.60
CA THR A 60 -5.57 6.14 -24.18
C THR A 60 -5.49 7.26 -23.15
N SER A 61 -4.74 8.30 -23.50
CA SER A 61 -4.48 9.50 -22.71
C SER A 61 -5.64 10.49 -22.81
N ILE A 62 -6.17 10.92 -21.65
CA ILE A 62 -7.01 12.12 -21.54
C ILE A 62 -6.46 12.99 -20.41
N SER A 63 -6.11 14.22 -20.78
CA SER A 63 -5.66 15.30 -19.91
C SER A 63 -6.80 15.86 -19.05
N GLN A 64 -6.56 16.12 -17.77
CA GLN A 64 -7.19 17.25 -17.08
C GLN A 64 -6.40 17.69 -15.83
N ARG A 65 -6.22 19.01 -15.74
CA ARG A 65 -5.65 19.77 -14.62
C ARG A 65 -6.69 19.83 -13.51
N ASP A 66 -6.29 19.70 -12.24
CA ASP A 66 -6.76 20.60 -11.18
C ASP A 66 -5.96 20.52 -9.87
N SER A 67 -6.01 21.64 -9.17
CA SER A 67 -5.14 22.16 -8.11
C SER A 67 -5.08 21.35 -6.81
N GLY A 68 -3.86 21.12 -6.32
CA GLY A 68 -3.59 20.48 -5.05
C GLY A 68 -3.45 21.47 -3.89
N PHE A 69 -4.02 21.11 -2.73
CA PHE A 69 -3.48 21.37 -1.40
C PHE A 69 -4.07 20.33 -0.45
N ASN A 70 -3.24 19.38 0.01
CA ASN A 70 -3.56 18.48 1.13
C ASN A 70 -2.23 18.07 1.79
N SER A 71 -1.98 18.55 3.01
CA SER A 71 -0.88 18.06 3.84
C SER A 71 -1.42 17.63 5.20
N ARG A 72 -1.46 16.30 5.40
CA ARG A 72 -1.54 15.65 6.72
C ARG A 72 -0.12 15.47 7.27
N ALA A 73 -0.02 15.35 8.59
CA ALA A 73 1.23 15.09 9.31
C ALA A 73 2.01 13.93 8.68
N ALA A 74 3.31 14.16 8.38
CA ALA A 74 4.36 13.25 7.89
C ALA A 74 3.95 11.79 7.57
N SER A 75 2.95 11.65 6.71
CA SER A 75 2.56 10.42 6.06
C SER A 75 2.89 10.71 4.61
N LEU A 76 4.14 10.40 4.24
CA LEU A 76 4.53 10.30 2.84
C LEU A 76 3.40 9.53 2.16
N ARG A 77 2.83 10.12 1.09
CA ARG A 77 1.67 9.60 0.36
C ARG A 77 1.74 8.08 0.32
N SER A 78 0.63 7.41 0.67
CA SER A 78 0.44 6.00 0.38
C SER A 78 0.72 5.80 -1.10
N ILE A 79 1.93 5.34 -1.40
CA ILE A 79 2.30 4.82 -2.72
C ILE A 79 1.28 3.72 -2.95
N GLU A 80 0.38 3.92 -3.94
CA GLU A 80 -0.41 2.83 -4.48
C GLU A 80 0.57 1.70 -4.76
N SER A 81 0.36 0.57 -4.08
CA SER A 81 1.21 -0.60 -4.12
C SER A 81 1.16 -1.19 -5.53
N THR A 82 1.92 -0.59 -6.43
CA THR A 82 2.22 -1.15 -7.75
C THR A 82 3.45 -2.02 -7.52
N VAL A 83 3.26 -3.33 -7.62
CA VAL A 83 4.33 -4.32 -7.54
C VAL A 83 5.26 -4.06 -8.72
N THR A 84 6.43 -3.46 -8.49
CA THR A 84 7.42 -3.21 -9.52
C THR A 84 8.28 -4.45 -9.77
N SER A 85 8.18 -5.00 -10.98
CA SER A 85 9.11 -5.97 -11.55
C SER A 85 10.25 -5.21 -12.23
N THR A 86 11.47 -5.36 -11.71
CA THR A 86 12.69 -4.85 -12.36
C THR A 86 13.75 -5.94 -12.38
N THR A 87 14.07 -6.43 -13.58
CA THR A 87 15.26 -7.22 -13.88
C THR A 87 16.02 -6.55 -15.03
N GLY A 88 17.19 -5.99 -14.72
CA GLY A 88 18.21 -5.63 -15.71
C GLY A 88 19.38 -6.62 -15.60
N PRO A 89 20.03 -7.01 -16.72
CA PRO A 89 21.04 -8.06 -16.72
C PRO A 89 22.46 -7.50 -16.47
N ILE A 90 23.28 -8.25 -15.74
CA ILE A 90 24.71 -8.00 -15.54
C ILE A 90 25.51 -8.96 -16.43
N HIS A 91 26.43 -8.38 -17.20
CA HIS A 91 27.45 -9.02 -18.03
C HIS A 91 28.51 -9.82 -17.23
N HIS A 92 28.92 -10.97 -17.77
CA HIS A 92 30.28 -11.52 -17.78
C HIS A 92 30.36 -12.41 -19.04
N GLY A 93 31.38 -12.42 -19.90
CA GLY A 93 32.83 -12.30 -19.68
C GLY A 93 33.47 -13.61 -20.18
N SER A 94 33.96 -13.59 -21.41
CA SER A 94 34.43 -14.73 -22.23
C SER A 94 35.88 -15.17 -21.98
N THR A 95 36.16 -16.49 -22.07
CA THR A 95 37.44 -17.04 -22.61
C THR A 95 37.31 -18.52 -23.04
N THR A 96 37.98 -18.83 -24.16
CA THR A 96 38.16 -20.05 -24.99
C THR A 96 39.03 -21.15 -24.33
N THR A 97 39.13 -22.46 -24.69
CA THR A 97 39.40 -23.21 -25.97
C THR A 97 39.21 -24.74 -25.78
N SER A 98 38.50 -25.45 -26.69
CA SER A 98 38.92 -26.52 -27.67
C SER A 98 38.95 -28.01 -27.28
N GLY A 99 38.32 -28.88 -28.10
CA GLY A 99 38.59 -30.33 -28.23
C GLY A 99 37.47 -31.17 -28.91
N TYR A 100 37.74 -31.66 -30.13
CA TYR A 100 36.97 -32.47 -31.12
C TYR A 100 36.23 -33.73 -30.59
N GLU A 101 35.12 -34.23 -31.16
CA GLU A 101 35.00 -35.02 -32.42
C GLU A 101 33.55 -35.07 -32.99
N GLN A 102 33.41 -35.22 -34.32
CA GLN A 102 32.17 -35.31 -35.12
C GLN A 102 32.01 -36.72 -35.76
N ILE A 103 30.76 -37.20 -35.94
CA ILE A 103 30.40 -38.35 -36.79
C ILE A 103 29.23 -37.95 -37.74
N PRO A 104 29.27 -38.30 -39.06
CA PRO A 104 28.25 -37.92 -40.07
C PRO A 104 27.19 -39.04 -40.37
N PRO A 105 26.17 -38.78 -41.23
CA PRO A 105 24.86 -39.48 -41.23
C PRO A 105 24.73 -40.64 -42.25
N PRO A 106 23.63 -41.44 -42.22
CA PRO A 106 23.46 -42.60 -43.09
C PRO A 106 22.78 -42.28 -44.45
N PRO A 107 22.94 -43.16 -45.47
CA PRO A 107 22.43 -42.97 -46.82
C PRO A 107 21.09 -43.68 -47.12
N SER A 108 20.49 -43.27 -48.24
CA SER A 108 19.21 -43.67 -48.84
C SER A 108 19.24 -44.99 -49.64
N LEU A 109 18.10 -45.71 -49.67
CA LEU A 109 17.85 -46.96 -50.42
C LEU A 109 17.13 -46.71 -51.77
N PRO A 110 17.39 -47.55 -52.80
CA PRO A 110 16.41 -47.89 -53.84
C PRO A 110 16.37 -49.43 -54.12
N PRO A 111 15.63 -49.99 -55.11
CA PRO A 111 14.54 -50.95 -54.87
C PRO A 111 14.72 -52.33 -55.56
N ASP A 112 13.68 -53.18 -55.46
CA ASP A 112 13.21 -54.22 -56.41
C ASP A 112 13.15 -55.69 -55.92
N HIS A 113 11.89 -56.19 -55.91
CA HIS A 113 11.32 -57.46 -56.44
C HIS A 113 12.12 -58.78 -56.28
N GLU A 114 11.56 -59.97 -56.08
CA GLU A 114 10.24 -60.58 -55.91
C GLU A 114 10.54 -62.08 -55.68
N ASN A 115 9.78 -62.78 -54.82
CA ASN A 115 9.27 -64.16 -55.05
C ASN A 115 8.68 -64.81 -53.78
N ILE A 116 7.38 -64.58 -53.60
CA ILE A 116 6.27 -65.54 -53.45
C ILE A 116 6.55 -66.95 -52.84
N HIS A 117 6.05 -67.13 -51.60
CA HIS A 117 5.22 -68.21 -50.97
C HIS A 117 5.51 -69.73 -51.14
N PRO A 118 5.05 -70.64 -50.24
CA PRO A 118 3.85 -70.64 -49.37
C PRO A 118 4.16 -70.98 -47.88
N GLN A 119 3.28 -70.97 -46.86
CA GLN A 119 1.90 -71.42 -46.74
C GLN A 119 1.34 -70.91 -45.39
N TYR A 120 0.04 -70.57 -45.35
CA TYR A 120 -0.67 -70.00 -44.20
C TYR A 120 -0.94 -71.03 -43.09
N THR A 121 -0.70 -70.62 -41.83
CA THR A 121 -1.38 -71.18 -40.65
C THR A 121 -2.19 -70.05 -40.02
N GLU A 122 -3.52 -70.23 -39.96
CA GLU A 122 -4.46 -69.31 -39.32
C GLU A 122 -4.08 -69.09 -37.84
N MET A 123 -3.78 -67.85 -37.46
CA MET A 123 -3.86 -67.41 -36.07
C MET A 123 -5.17 -66.65 -35.86
N GLN A 124 -5.93 -67.09 -34.86
CA GLN A 124 -7.18 -66.48 -34.41
C GLN A 124 -7.04 -64.97 -34.18
N PRO A 125 -8.10 -64.16 -34.43
CA PRO A 125 -8.08 -62.76 -34.04
C PRO A 125 -8.00 -62.65 -32.52
N ALA A 126 -7.13 -61.76 -32.03
CA ALA A 126 -7.10 -61.33 -30.64
C ALA A 126 -8.51 -60.92 -30.17
N PRO A 127 -8.88 -61.18 -28.90
CA PRO A 127 -10.18 -60.78 -28.39
C PRO A 127 -10.34 -59.27 -28.54
N VAL A 128 -11.46 -58.86 -29.12
CA VAL A 128 -11.90 -57.47 -29.25
C VAL A 128 -11.80 -56.82 -27.87
N LEU A 129 -10.93 -55.81 -27.72
CA LEU A 129 -10.96 -54.95 -26.55
C LEU A 129 -12.40 -54.43 -26.42
N GLN A 130 -13.10 -54.81 -25.34
CA GLN A 130 -14.36 -54.18 -24.97
C GLN A 130 -14.11 -52.67 -24.97
N SER A 131 -14.79 -51.95 -25.86
CA SER A 131 -14.76 -50.50 -25.88
C SER A 131 -15.11 -50.02 -24.47
N ARG A 132 -14.20 -49.30 -23.81
CA ARG A 132 -14.51 -48.61 -22.55
C ARG A 132 -15.84 -47.87 -22.77
N PRO A 133 -16.85 -48.05 -21.90
CA PRO A 133 -18.12 -47.36 -22.07
C PRO A 133 -17.85 -45.87 -22.20
N ASP A 134 -18.56 -45.24 -23.14
CA ASP A 134 -18.48 -43.80 -23.36
C ASP A 134 -18.76 -43.10 -22.02
N PRO A 135 -17.90 -42.18 -21.55
CA PRO A 135 -18.09 -41.50 -20.28
C PRO A 135 -19.47 -40.87 -20.12
N SER A 136 -20.09 -40.41 -21.21
CA SER A 136 -21.45 -39.84 -21.20
C SER A 136 -22.53 -40.86 -20.79
N GLN A 137 -22.31 -42.14 -21.04
CA GLN A 137 -23.23 -43.22 -20.66
C GLN A 137 -23.11 -43.60 -19.18
N VAL A 138 -21.98 -43.27 -18.54
CA VAL A 138 -21.68 -43.64 -17.14
C VAL A 138 -22.24 -42.61 -16.15
N ILE A 139 -22.41 -41.35 -16.56
CA ILE A 139 -22.87 -40.27 -15.67
C ILE A 139 -24.28 -40.53 -15.07
N PRO A 140 -25.29 -40.99 -15.83
CA PRO A 140 -26.62 -41.27 -15.26
C PRO A 140 -26.58 -42.35 -14.18
N ASP A 141 -25.76 -43.39 -14.35
CA ASP A 141 -25.60 -44.46 -13.35
C ASP A 141 -24.93 -43.92 -12.08
N LEU A 142 -23.88 -43.09 -12.23
CA LEU A 142 -23.23 -42.43 -11.09
C LEU A 142 -24.21 -41.53 -10.31
N LEU A 143 -25.06 -40.79 -11.01
CA LEU A 143 -26.12 -39.97 -10.38
C LEU A 143 -27.07 -40.83 -9.54
N ASN A 144 -27.52 -41.96 -10.08
CA ASN A 144 -28.39 -42.88 -9.33
C ASN A 144 -27.68 -43.43 -8.09
N LEU A 145 -26.42 -43.85 -8.21
CA LEU A 145 -25.64 -44.39 -7.08
C LEU A 145 -25.39 -43.33 -5.98
N LEU A 146 -25.26 -42.05 -6.34
CA LEU A 146 -25.10 -40.95 -5.37
C LEU A 146 -26.39 -40.63 -4.59
N MET A 147 -27.55 -41.06 -5.10
CA MET A 147 -28.86 -40.85 -4.47
C MET A 147 -29.29 -42.00 -3.56
N GLU A 148 -28.52 -43.09 -3.51
CA GLU A 148 -28.75 -44.22 -2.61
C GLU A 148 -28.57 -43.83 -1.13
N GLU A 149 -29.24 -44.56 -0.24
CA GLU A 149 -29.14 -44.31 1.22
C GLU A 149 -27.88 -44.93 1.85
N ASP A 150 -27.31 -45.96 1.22
CA ASP A 150 -26.12 -46.65 1.73
C ASP A 150 -24.85 -45.82 1.47
N SER A 151 -24.24 -45.33 2.56
CA SER A 151 -23.01 -44.53 2.52
C SER A 151 -21.83 -45.25 1.86
N VAL A 152 -21.80 -46.58 1.84
CA VAL A 152 -20.79 -47.35 1.11
C VAL A 152 -20.98 -47.20 -0.39
N ILE A 153 -22.22 -47.29 -0.89
CA ILE A 153 -22.53 -47.13 -2.32
C ILE A 153 -22.22 -45.71 -2.76
N VAL A 154 -22.65 -44.71 -1.98
CA VAL A 154 -22.35 -43.30 -2.24
C VAL A 154 -20.83 -43.08 -2.31
N ARG A 155 -20.08 -43.65 -1.36
CA ARG A 155 -18.61 -43.55 -1.36
C ARG A 155 -17.97 -44.17 -2.61
N GLU A 156 -18.41 -45.35 -3.04
CA GLU A 156 -17.92 -45.98 -4.27
C GLU A 156 -18.26 -45.14 -5.51
N ALA A 157 -19.45 -44.54 -5.58
CA ALA A 157 -19.84 -43.64 -6.67
C ALA A 157 -18.94 -42.40 -6.74
N ILE A 158 -18.61 -41.79 -5.60
CA ILE A 158 -17.67 -40.67 -5.52
C ILE A 158 -16.27 -41.12 -5.96
N GLN A 159 -15.83 -42.32 -5.55
CA GLN A 159 -14.52 -42.87 -5.91
C GLN A 159 -14.41 -43.09 -7.42
N LEU A 160 -15.44 -43.67 -8.04
CA LEU A 160 -15.50 -43.86 -9.49
C LEU A 160 -15.47 -42.52 -10.24
N THR A 161 -16.24 -41.54 -9.75
CA THR A 161 -16.24 -40.17 -10.31
C THR A 161 -14.85 -39.53 -10.20
N TYR A 162 -14.17 -39.70 -9.06
CA TYR A 162 -12.81 -39.23 -8.86
C TYR A 162 -11.81 -39.86 -9.82
N MET A 163 -11.93 -41.17 -10.08
CA MET A 163 -11.10 -41.85 -11.08
C MET A 163 -11.31 -41.28 -12.49
N LEU A 164 -12.56 -40.97 -12.88
CA LEU A 164 -12.84 -40.32 -14.19
C LEU A 164 -12.18 -38.94 -14.32
N VAL A 165 -12.22 -38.13 -13.25
CA VAL A 165 -11.58 -36.81 -13.24
C VAL A 165 -10.05 -36.94 -13.27
N LYS A 166 -9.50 -37.89 -12.52
CA LYS A 166 -8.05 -38.11 -12.39
C LYS A 166 -7.43 -38.68 -13.67
N ASP A 167 -8.10 -39.61 -14.34
CA ASP A 167 -7.65 -40.20 -15.61
C ASP A 167 -7.58 -39.15 -16.73
N GLY A 168 -8.32 -38.05 -16.63
CA GLY A 168 -8.29 -36.94 -17.57
C GLY A 168 -9.10 -37.20 -18.84
N GLY A 169 -8.78 -36.48 -19.91
CA GLY A 169 -9.43 -36.64 -21.22
C GLY A 169 -10.92 -36.31 -21.24
N GLU A 170 -11.68 -37.10 -22.01
CA GLU A 170 -13.12 -36.92 -22.22
C GLU A 170 -13.92 -37.18 -20.94
N GLY A 171 -13.53 -38.18 -20.12
CA GLY A 171 -14.23 -38.49 -18.86
C GLY A 171 -14.22 -37.32 -17.87
N ARG A 172 -13.06 -36.68 -17.68
CA ARG A 172 -12.96 -35.45 -16.86
C ARG A 172 -13.81 -34.32 -17.44
N SER A 173 -13.77 -34.13 -18.76
CA SER A 173 -14.50 -33.06 -19.43
C SER A 173 -16.01 -33.26 -19.27
N GLU A 174 -16.49 -34.50 -19.35
CA GLU A 174 -17.90 -34.83 -19.18
C GLU A 174 -18.39 -34.62 -17.75
N VAL A 175 -17.60 -35.02 -16.75
CA VAL A 175 -17.90 -34.73 -15.34
C VAL A 175 -17.98 -33.22 -15.09
N ILE A 176 -17.06 -32.42 -15.65
CA ILE A 176 -17.06 -30.95 -15.49
C ILE A 176 -18.26 -30.30 -16.19
N ARG A 177 -18.68 -30.81 -17.35
CA ARG A 177 -19.83 -30.28 -18.09
C ARG A 177 -21.17 -30.64 -17.44
N ASN A 178 -21.23 -31.74 -16.71
CA ASN A 178 -22.48 -32.22 -16.11
C ASN A 178 -22.79 -31.50 -14.78
N ARG A 179 -23.61 -30.45 -14.86
CA ARG A 179 -24.01 -29.63 -13.70
C ARG A 179 -24.78 -30.41 -12.63
N ASP A 180 -25.64 -31.34 -13.03
CA ASP A 180 -26.47 -32.12 -12.11
C ASP A 180 -25.60 -33.04 -11.24
N LEU A 181 -24.57 -33.66 -11.83
CA LEU A 181 -23.59 -34.47 -11.11
C LEU A 181 -22.81 -33.62 -10.11
N ILE A 182 -22.29 -32.47 -10.54
CA ILE A 182 -21.56 -31.54 -9.67
C ILE A 182 -22.44 -31.07 -8.51
N GLN A 183 -23.70 -30.73 -8.78
CA GLN A 183 -24.63 -30.30 -7.74
C GLN A 183 -24.94 -31.43 -6.76
N THR A 184 -25.20 -32.65 -7.25
CA THR A 184 -25.46 -33.83 -6.41
C THR A 184 -24.25 -34.12 -5.50
N LEU A 185 -23.03 -34.08 -6.04
CA LEU A 185 -21.79 -34.25 -5.27
C LEU A 185 -21.60 -33.14 -4.22
N LEU A 186 -21.97 -31.89 -4.53
CA LEU A 186 -21.94 -30.79 -3.56
C LEU A 186 -23.00 -30.95 -2.47
N GLU A 187 -24.16 -31.53 -2.77
CA GLU A 187 -25.20 -31.84 -1.80
C GLU A 187 -24.77 -33.00 -0.87
N SER A 188 -23.99 -33.96 -1.38
CA SER A 188 -23.38 -35.02 -0.57
C SER A 188 -22.43 -34.47 0.51
N PHE A 189 -21.75 -33.34 0.27
CA PHE A 189 -20.98 -32.69 1.34
C PHE A 189 -21.86 -32.32 2.54
N SER A 190 -23.10 -31.86 2.31
CA SER A 190 -24.01 -31.45 3.39
C SER A 190 -24.70 -32.62 4.07
N LYS A 191 -24.98 -33.71 3.34
CA LYS A 191 -25.59 -34.92 3.90
C LYS A 191 -24.62 -35.68 4.81
N ASP A 192 -23.36 -35.80 4.38
CA ASP A 192 -22.38 -36.71 4.99
C ASP A 192 -21.23 -35.98 5.72
N VAL A 193 -21.44 -34.75 6.20
CA VAL A 193 -20.43 -33.94 6.94
C VAL A 193 -19.78 -34.73 8.10
N GLY A 194 -20.52 -35.69 8.70
CA GLY A 194 -20.03 -36.53 9.79
C GLY A 194 -19.18 -37.74 9.36
N ASP A 195 -19.19 -38.13 8.08
CA ASP A 195 -18.34 -39.20 7.56
C ASP A 195 -17.04 -38.60 7.01
N GLY A 196 -15.98 -38.69 7.81
CA GLY A 196 -14.66 -38.17 7.46
C GLY A 196 -14.07 -38.79 6.18
N LYS A 197 -14.43 -40.03 5.82
CA LYS A 197 -13.93 -40.68 4.59
C LYS A 197 -14.62 -40.10 3.36
N ILE A 198 -15.95 -39.97 3.38
CA ILE A 198 -16.72 -39.37 2.29
C ILE A 198 -16.31 -37.92 2.10
N THR A 199 -16.24 -37.16 3.19
CA THR A 199 -15.87 -35.74 3.15
C THR A 199 -14.46 -35.54 2.57
N CYS A 200 -13.49 -36.35 2.98
CA CYS A 200 -12.13 -36.30 2.44
C CYS A 200 -12.07 -36.68 0.96
N LEU A 201 -12.84 -37.69 0.54
CA LEU A 201 -12.90 -38.13 -0.86
C LEU A 201 -13.56 -37.08 -1.76
N LEU A 202 -14.68 -36.49 -1.33
CA LEU A 202 -15.31 -35.36 -2.03
C LEU A 202 -14.34 -34.17 -2.13
N ALA A 203 -13.67 -33.80 -1.05
CA ALA A 203 -12.68 -32.72 -1.08
C ALA A 203 -11.53 -33.02 -2.06
N SER A 204 -11.08 -34.28 -2.13
CA SER A 204 -10.07 -34.72 -3.11
C SER A 204 -10.59 -34.64 -4.55
N LEU A 205 -11.84 -35.04 -4.79
CA LEU A 205 -12.51 -34.94 -6.10
C LEU A 205 -12.64 -33.48 -6.54
N PHE A 206 -13.21 -32.62 -5.71
CA PHE A 206 -13.35 -31.21 -6.02
C PHE A 206 -12.00 -30.50 -6.14
N HIS A 207 -10.98 -30.95 -5.41
CA HIS A 207 -9.62 -30.48 -5.61
C HIS A 207 -9.12 -30.81 -7.02
N ALA A 208 -9.31 -32.05 -7.50
CA ALA A 208 -8.91 -32.44 -8.86
C ALA A 208 -9.68 -31.66 -9.94
N ILE A 209 -10.97 -31.42 -9.73
CA ILE A 209 -11.79 -30.58 -10.63
C ILE A 209 -11.29 -29.12 -10.63
N SER A 210 -10.95 -28.57 -9.45
CA SER A 210 -10.50 -27.18 -9.27
C SER A 210 -9.18 -26.84 -9.98
N GLN A 211 -8.45 -27.85 -10.46
CA GLN A 211 -7.24 -27.65 -11.27
C GLN A 211 -7.57 -27.16 -12.69
N GLN A 212 -8.83 -27.20 -13.10
CA GLN A 212 -9.29 -26.71 -14.40
C GLN A 212 -10.12 -25.43 -14.21
N GLN A 213 -9.90 -24.41 -15.06
CA GLN A 213 -10.66 -23.17 -15.01
C GLN A 213 -12.17 -23.40 -15.20
N GLU A 214 -12.55 -24.28 -16.13
CA GLU A 214 -13.95 -24.69 -16.34
C GLU A 214 -14.52 -25.40 -15.10
N GLY A 215 -13.69 -26.22 -14.45
CA GLY A 215 -14.02 -26.90 -13.19
C GLY A 215 -14.32 -25.91 -12.06
N LEU A 216 -13.48 -24.88 -11.88
CA LEU A 216 -13.75 -23.82 -10.91
C LEU A 216 -15.06 -23.10 -11.25
N ARG A 217 -15.31 -22.78 -12.53
CA ARG A 217 -16.52 -22.07 -12.92
C ARG A 217 -17.78 -22.88 -12.63
N VAL A 218 -17.81 -24.17 -12.95
CA VAL A 218 -18.99 -25.00 -12.69
C VAL A 218 -19.22 -25.19 -11.18
N ILE A 219 -18.16 -25.38 -10.38
CA ILE A 219 -18.28 -25.48 -8.92
C ILE A 219 -18.87 -24.18 -8.35
N LEU A 220 -18.42 -23.01 -8.82
CA LEU A 220 -18.96 -21.72 -8.39
C LEU A 220 -20.43 -21.58 -8.78
N ASP A 221 -20.77 -21.84 -10.03
CA ASP A 221 -22.14 -21.69 -10.54
C ASP A 221 -23.12 -22.66 -9.83
N CYS A 222 -22.65 -23.82 -9.38
CA CYS A 222 -23.40 -24.78 -8.56
C CYS A 222 -23.40 -24.43 -7.05
N GLY A 223 -22.83 -23.29 -6.65
CA GLY A 223 -22.85 -22.83 -5.26
C GLY A 223 -21.88 -23.56 -4.34
N GLY A 224 -20.72 -23.99 -4.85
CA GLY A 224 -19.73 -24.77 -4.10
C GLY A 224 -18.98 -24.03 -2.99
N ILE A 225 -18.69 -22.74 -3.15
CA ILE A 225 -17.94 -21.94 -2.15
C ILE A 225 -18.59 -21.99 -0.74
N PRO A 226 -19.91 -21.76 -0.57
CA PRO A 226 -20.57 -21.89 0.72
C PRO A 226 -20.36 -23.25 1.39
N ARG A 227 -20.41 -24.35 0.61
CA ARG A 227 -20.27 -25.72 1.12
C ARG A 227 -18.83 -25.99 1.52
N LEU A 228 -17.87 -25.53 0.71
CA LEU A 228 -16.44 -25.62 1.03
C LEU A 228 -16.12 -24.88 2.33
N ILE A 229 -16.66 -23.68 2.55
CA ILE A 229 -16.41 -22.91 3.78
C ILE A 229 -16.92 -23.65 5.03
N GLN A 230 -18.08 -24.31 4.95
CA GLN A 230 -18.64 -25.10 6.07
C GLN A 230 -17.73 -26.25 6.53
N ILE A 231 -16.87 -26.75 5.64
CA ILE A 231 -15.99 -27.90 5.91
C ILE A 231 -14.65 -27.44 6.53
N LEU A 232 -14.33 -26.14 6.51
CA LEU A 232 -13.06 -25.62 7.04
C LEU A 232 -12.85 -25.89 8.53
N ASP A 233 -13.92 -26.11 9.30
CA ASP A 233 -13.85 -26.44 10.72
C ASP A 233 -13.60 -27.94 10.99
N SER A 234 -13.44 -28.76 9.95
CA SER A 234 -13.18 -30.20 10.08
C SER A 234 -11.76 -30.48 10.62
N PRO A 235 -11.56 -31.47 11.52
CA PRO A 235 -10.26 -31.72 12.15
C PRO A 235 -9.22 -32.42 11.27
N ASP A 236 -9.60 -32.86 10.06
CA ASP A 236 -8.80 -33.76 9.20
C ASP A 236 -8.01 -33.05 8.08
N ASN A 237 -7.19 -33.83 7.36
CA ASN A 237 -6.46 -33.40 6.16
C ASN A 237 -7.35 -32.78 5.05
N THR A 238 -8.66 -32.98 5.13
CA THR A 238 -9.69 -32.36 4.28
C THR A 238 -9.49 -30.85 4.17
N VAL A 239 -9.13 -30.17 5.27
CA VAL A 239 -8.92 -28.71 5.29
C VAL A 239 -7.85 -28.29 4.27
N ASN A 240 -6.81 -29.10 4.06
CA ASN A 240 -5.76 -28.79 3.08
C ASN A 240 -6.33 -28.74 1.65
N PHE A 241 -7.19 -29.69 1.29
CA PHE A 241 -7.84 -29.71 -0.03
C PHE A 241 -8.77 -28.52 -0.20
N VAL A 242 -9.63 -28.28 0.80
CA VAL A 242 -10.62 -27.18 0.77
C VAL A 242 -9.92 -25.82 0.66
N VAL A 243 -8.90 -25.55 1.48
CA VAL A 243 -8.13 -24.29 1.40
C VAL A 243 -7.44 -24.17 0.04
N THR A 244 -6.92 -25.27 -0.52
CA THR A 244 -6.31 -25.24 -1.85
C THR A 244 -7.34 -24.94 -2.96
N ILE A 245 -8.55 -25.48 -2.86
CA ILE A 245 -9.64 -25.17 -3.80
C ILE A 245 -10.01 -23.68 -3.71
N LEU A 246 -10.22 -23.15 -2.50
CA LEU A 246 -10.54 -21.74 -2.28
C LEU A 246 -9.39 -20.81 -2.74
N HIS A 247 -8.14 -21.26 -2.58
CA HIS A 247 -6.97 -20.56 -3.09
C HIS A 247 -6.95 -20.51 -4.62
N ASN A 248 -7.24 -21.64 -5.29
CA ASN A 248 -7.37 -21.70 -6.75
C ASN A 248 -8.47 -20.77 -7.26
N PHE A 249 -9.61 -20.72 -6.57
CA PHE A 249 -10.67 -19.75 -6.83
C PHE A 249 -10.15 -18.30 -6.80
N LEU A 250 -9.45 -17.92 -5.73
CA LEU A 250 -8.90 -16.57 -5.57
C LEU A 250 -7.84 -16.22 -6.61
N ILE A 251 -7.10 -17.21 -7.13
CA ILE A 251 -6.14 -16.99 -8.22
C ILE A 251 -6.86 -16.75 -9.55
N VAL A 252 -7.77 -17.65 -9.91
CA VAL A 252 -8.33 -17.71 -11.28
C VAL A 252 -9.52 -16.78 -11.45
N LEU A 253 -10.41 -16.67 -10.46
CA LEU A 253 -11.64 -15.87 -10.53
C LEU A 253 -11.56 -14.56 -9.73
N GLN A 254 -10.48 -14.34 -8.97
CA GLN A 254 -10.15 -13.07 -8.31
C GLN A 254 -11.35 -12.47 -7.54
N GLU A 255 -11.75 -11.22 -7.85
CA GLU A 255 -12.83 -10.48 -7.19
C GLU A 255 -14.15 -11.24 -7.15
N GLN A 256 -14.51 -11.98 -8.21
CA GLN A 256 -15.76 -12.77 -8.23
C GLN A 256 -15.76 -13.80 -7.09
N SER A 257 -14.67 -14.55 -6.95
CA SER A 257 -14.57 -15.53 -5.86
C SER A 257 -14.40 -14.89 -4.49
N ALA A 258 -13.66 -13.78 -4.40
CA ALA A 258 -13.44 -13.09 -3.13
C ALA A 258 -14.75 -12.53 -2.57
N ASN A 259 -15.61 -11.95 -3.43
CA ASN A 259 -16.93 -11.47 -3.03
C ASN A 259 -17.82 -12.60 -2.51
N GLU A 260 -17.79 -13.77 -3.17
CA GLU A 260 -18.56 -14.92 -2.71
C GLU A 260 -18.02 -15.49 -1.40
N ILE A 261 -16.70 -15.58 -1.22
CA ILE A 261 -16.08 -16.05 0.03
C ILE A 261 -16.41 -15.09 1.19
N ASP A 262 -16.34 -13.78 0.98
CA ASP A 262 -16.69 -12.75 1.97
C ASP A 262 -18.14 -12.88 2.43
N ARG A 263 -19.07 -13.11 1.48
CA ARG A 263 -20.51 -13.27 1.73
C ARG A 263 -20.85 -14.40 2.72
N TYR A 264 -19.99 -15.41 2.79
CA TYR A 264 -20.16 -16.57 3.68
C TYR A 264 -19.13 -16.60 4.82
N ASN A 265 -18.59 -15.45 5.22
CA ASN A 265 -17.64 -15.29 6.33
C ASN A 265 -16.31 -16.06 6.16
N GLY A 266 -15.92 -16.39 4.94
CA GLY A 266 -14.69 -17.17 4.69
C GLY A 266 -13.42 -16.47 5.15
N THR A 267 -13.39 -15.13 5.21
CA THR A 267 -12.27 -14.37 5.79
C THR A 267 -12.06 -14.67 7.27
N GLN A 268 -13.14 -14.79 8.06
CA GLN A 268 -13.04 -15.19 9.47
C GLN A 268 -12.60 -16.66 9.58
N SER A 269 -13.11 -17.55 8.73
CA SER A 269 -12.67 -18.95 8.69
C SER A 269 -11.17 -19.06 8.39
N PHE A 270 -10.62 -18.27 7.47
CA PHE A 270 -9.18 -18.23 7.23
C PHE A 270 -8.40 -17.71 8.45
N ILE A 271 -8.91 -16.71 9.17
CA ILE A 271 -8.25 -16.23 10.40
C ILE A 271 -8.23 -17.33 11.47
N ASN A 272 -9.32 -18.08 11.65
CA ASN A 272 -9.39 -19.20 12.60
C ASN A 272 -8.33 -20.27 12.28
N LEU A 273 -8.03 -20.50 11.00
CA LEU A 273 -7.03 -21.48 10.57
C LEU A 273 -5.58 -21.05 10.82
N LEU A 274 -5.32 -19.78 11.18
CA LEU A 274 -3.97 -19.32 11.55
C LEU A 274 -3.45 -19.95 12.86
N HIS A 275 -4.31 -20.59 13.65
CA HIS A 275 -3.91 -21.36 14.85
C HIS A 275 -3.33 -22.74 14.53
N SER A 276 -3.30 -23.16 13.26
CA SER A 276 -2.70 -24.43 12.83
C SER A 276 -1.18 -24.47 13.08
N SER A 277 -0.63 -25.68 13.21
CA SER A 277 0.83 -25.92 13.29
C SER A 277 1.47 -26.30 11.96
N ASN A 278 0.69 -26.46 10.89
CA ASN A 278 1.20 -26.88 9.58
C ASN A 278 1.64 -25.68 8.73
N ASP A 279 2.95 -25.46 8.65
CA ASP A 279 3.55 -24.34 7.90
C ASP A 279 3.08 -24.25 6.42
N LYS A 280 2.82 -25.38 5.75
CA LYS A 280 2.34 -25.38 4.36
C LYS A 280 0.91 -24.90 4.27
N LEU A 281 0.04 -25.34 5.18
CA LEU A 281 -1.34 -24.88 5.27
C LEU A 281 -1.37 -23.39 5.63
N LEU A 282 -0.63 -22.97 6.66
CA LEU A 282 -0.52 -21.57 7.05
C LEU A 282 -0.05 -20.68 5.90
N THR A 283 0.83 -21.20 5.02
CA THR A 283 1.28 -20.47 3.83
C THR A 283 0.11 -20.22 2.88
N LEU A 284 -0.70 -21.24 2.59
CA LEU A 284 -1.87 -21.10 1.73
C LEU A 284 -2.94 -20.20 2.36
N VAL A 285 -3.22 -20.37 3.66
CA VAL A 285 -4.18 -19.55 4.41
C VAL A 285 -3.75 -18.07 4.40
N SER A 286 -2.47 -17.79 4.68
CA SER A 286 -1.94 -16.43 4.64
C SER A 286 -2.01 -15.81 3.25
N ASP A 287 -1.76 -16.60 2.20
CA ASP A 287 -1.87 -16.13 0.82
C ASP A 287 -3.34 -15.93 0.38
N CYS A 288 -4.28 -16.71 0.92
CA CYS A 288 -5.71 -16.46 0.78
C CYS A 288 -6.11 -15.13 1.43
N LEU A 289 -5.69 -14.88 2.68
CA LEU A 289 -5.93 -13.60 3.36
C LEU A 289 -5.34 -12.42 2.56
N LEU A 290 -4.16 -12.60 1.97
CA LEU A 290 -3.53 -11.59 1.12
C LEU A 290 -4.41 -11.31 -0.11
N LYS A 291 -4.87 -12.34 -0.82
CA LYS A 291 -5.76 -12.19 -1.98
C LYS A 291 -7.11 -11.58 -1.60
N MET A 292 -7.71 -12.01 -0.49
CA MET A 292 -8.94 -11.40 0.03
C MET A 292 -8.75 -9.91 0.31
N SER A 293 -7.60 -9.49 0.86
CA SER A 293 -7.31 -8.08 1.12
C SER A 293 -7.03 -7.25 -0.14
N ILE A 294 -6.71 -7.89 -1.27
CA ILE A 294 -6.48 -7.25 -2.57
C ILE A 294 -7.79 -7.16 -3.35
N TYR A 295 -8.55 -8.25 -3.42
CA TYR A 295 -9.71 -8.39 -4.31
C TYR A 295 -11.04 -8.03 -3.66
N ASN A 296 -11.12 -7.84 -2.33
CA ASN A 296 -12.36 -7.49 -1.66
C ASN A 296 -12.13 -6.43 -0.56
N LEU A 297 -12.80 -5.29 -0.69
CA LEU A 297 -12.65 -4.16 0.24
C LEU A 297 -13.15 -4.48 1.66
N ASN A 298 -14.27 -5.19 1.80
CA ASN A 298 -14.83 -5.54 3.11
C ASN A 298 -13.86 -6.42 3.90
N SER A 299 -13.33 -7.47 3.25
CA SER A 299 -12.32 -8.35 3.80
C SER A 299 -11.02 -7.62 4.11
N LYS A 300 -10.57 -6.70 3.26
CA LYS A 300 -9.42 -5.83 3.58
C LYS A 300 -9.64 -5.06 4.88
N LEU A 301 -10.80 -4.39 5.01
CA LEU A 301 -11.15 -3.64 6.22
C LEU A 301 -11.30 -4.56 7.43
N PHE A 302 -11.89 -5.75 7.26
CA PHE A 302 -12.04 -6.74 8.32
C PHE A 302 -10.68 -7.20 8.86
N ILE A 303 -9.76 -7.58 7.97
CA ILE A 303 -8.39 -7.99 8.31
C ILE A 303 -7.64 -6.83 8.99
N GLN A 304 -7.76 -5.59 8.48
CA GLN A 304 -7.14 -4.40 9.07
C GLN A 304 -7.64 -4.06 10.48
N ASN A 305 -8.80 -4.55 10.89
CA ASN A 305 -9.39 -4.29 12.20
C ASN A 305 -9.38 -5.53 13.12
N SER A 306 -8.84 -6.65 12.67
CA SER A 306 -8.81 -7.89 13.45
C SER A 306 -7.56 -7.96 14.33
N LYS A 307 -7.77 -7.78 15.65
CA LYS A 307 -6.72 -8.00 16.67
C LYS A 307 -6.18 -9.42 16.63
N GLU A 308 -7.08 -10.41 16.48
CA GLU A 308 -6.73 -11.82 16.43
C GLU A 308 -5.80 -12.11 15.24
N CYS A 309 -6.14 -11.60 14.05
CA CYS A 309 -5.31 -11.77 12.86
C CYS A 309 -3.90 -11.22 13.08
N VAL A 310 -3.77 -10.01 13.62
CA VAL A 310 -2.45 -9.42 13.92
C VAL A 310 -1.67 -10.27 14.93
N GLN A 311 -2.33 -10.73 15.99
CA GLN A 311 -1.70 -11.54 17.02
C GLN A 311 -1.17 -12.86 16.45
N CYS A 312 -1.98 -13.61 15.70
CA CYS A 312 -1.57 -14.87 15.09
C CYS A 312 -0.44 -14.65 14.08
N LEU A 313 -0.56 -13.67 13.18
CA LEU A 313 0.46 -13.40 12.17
C LEU A 313 1.80 -12.99 12.78
N LEU A 314 1.80 -12.12 13.81
CA LEU A 314 3.04 -11.73 14.50
C LEU A 314 3.68 -12.93 15.23
N TYR A 315 2.86 -13.75 15.90
CA TYR A 315 3.35 -14.96 16.57
C TYR A 315 4.00 -15.94 15.59
N ILE A 316 3.31 -16.26 14.49
CA ILE A 316 3.84 -17.15 13.45
C ILE A 316 5.11 -16.55 12.84
N PHE A 317 5.11 -15.25 12.54
CA PHE A 317 6.25 -14.57 11.93
C PHE A 317 7.49 -14.51 12.84
N ASP A 318 7.31 -14.51 14.16
CA ASP A 318 8.43 -14.53 15.12
C ASP A 318 9.01 -15.95 15.37
N THR A 319 8.20 -16.98 15.13
CA THR A 319 8.50 -18.37 15.53
C THR A 319 8.83 -19.30 14.36
N THR A 320 8.22 -19.12 13.19
CA THR A 320 8.43 -20.01 12.05
C THR A 320 9.83 -19.88 11.46
N LYS A 321 10.33 -21.00 10.92
CA LYS A 321 11.57 -21.07 10.15
C LYS A 321 11.32 -21.32 8.66
N TYR A 322 10.05 -21.40 8.25
CA TYR A 322 9.69 -21.71 6.88
C TYR A 322 9.68 -20.44 6.02
N ASP A 323 10.70 -20.27 5.18
CA ASP A 323 10.92 -19.04 4.39
C ASP A 323 9.72 -18.64 3.52
N LYS A 324 9.01 -19.62 2.94
CA LYS A 324 7.83 -19.35 2.11
C LYS A 324 6.68 -18.77 2.93
N LEU A 325 6.49 -19.23 4.17
CA LEU A 325 5.51 -18.68 5.09
C LEU A 325 5.90 -17.28 5.55
N LEU A 326 7.17 -17.08 5.96
CA LEU A 326 7.69 -15.75 6.32
C LEU A 326 7.47 -14.74 5.19
N LEU A 327 7.84 -15.10 3.96
CA LEU A 327 7.64 -14.24 2.80
C LEU A 327 6.16 -13.90 2.60
N THR A 328 5.27 -14.89 2.72
CA THR A 328 3.83 -14.70 2.50
C THR A 328 3.23 -13.80 3.58
N ILE A 329 3.46 -14.09 4.86
CA ILE A 329 2.99 -13.26 5.98
C ILE A 329 3.56 -11.84 5.89
N SER A 330 4.83 -11.68 5.50
CA SER A 330 5.44 -10.35 5.40
C SER A 330 4.65 -9.41 4.48
N LYS A 331 4.04 -9.93 3.40
CA LYS A 331 3.25 -9.13 2.45
C LYS A 331 1.93 -8.60 3.04
N LEU A 332 1.39 -9.26 4.06
CA LEU A 332 0.18 -8.81 4.76
C LEU A 332 0.45 -7.61 5.66
N PHE A 333 1.61 -7.53 6.31
CA PHE A 333 1.87 -6.48 7.31
C PHE A 333 1.77 -5.05 6.75
N PRO A 334 2.29 -4.71 5.56
CA PRO A 334 2.06 -3.39 4.95
C PRO A 334 0.58 -3.04 4.81
N ILE A 335 -0.26 -4.01 4.42
CA ILE A 335 -1.70 -3.82 4.26
C ILE A 335 -2.34 -3.59 5.63
N ILE A 336 -2.06 -4.45 6.62
CA ILE A 336 -2.69 -4.38 7.93
C ILE A 336 -2.24 -3.13 8.72
N SER A 337 -0.94 -2.83 8.72
CA SER A 337 -0.35 -1.68 9.43
C SER A 337 -0.81 -0.32 8.89
N SER A 338 -1.33 -0.27 7.66
CA SER A 338 -1.94 0.94 7.09
C SER A 338 -3.36 1.22 7.60
N GLY A 339 -3.89 0.37 8.49
CA GLY A 339 -5.18 0.56 9.13
C GLY A 339 -5.24 1.75 10.10
N ASN A 340 -6.31 1.80 10.89
CA ASN A 340 -6.57 2.91 11.81
C ASN A 340 -5.58 2.95 13.01
N GLU A 341 -5.67 4.01 13.82
CA GLU A 341 -4.79 4.17 14.99
C GLU A 341 -4.91 3.02 16.01
N ILE A 342 -6.08 2.38 16.11
CA ILE A 342 -6.33 1.29 17.06
C ILE A 342 -5.47 0.09 16.67
N ILE A 343 -5.47 -0.32 15.40
CA ILE A 343 -4.66 -1.46 14.97
C ILE A 343 -3.17 -1.16 15.09
N LYS A 344 -2.74 0.07 14.79
CA LYS A 344 -1.35 0.49 14.99
C LYS A 344 -0.91 0.33 16.46
N ARG A 345 -1.77 0.73 17.41
CA ARG A 345 -1.50 0.53 18.85
C ARG A 345 -1.47 -0.95 19.22
N ILE A 346 -2.32 -1.78 18.61
CA ILE A 346 -2.29 -3.24 18.79
C ILE A 346 -0.95 -3.83 18.34
N PHE A 347 -0.41 -3.43 17.18
CA PHE A 347 0.94 -3.84 16.76
C PHE A 347 1.99 -3.51 17.83
N LEU A 348 1.95 -2.29 18.40
CA LEU A 348 2.90 -1.88 19.44
C LEU A 348 2.75 -2.69 20.73
N GLN A 349 1.51 -2.96 21.16
CA GLN A 349 1.23 -3.81 22.33
C GLN A 349 1.71 -5.25 22.16
N LEU A 350 1.74 -5.75 20.92
CA LEU A 350 2.19 -7.09 20.56
C LEU A 350 3.68 -7.14 20.19
N ASN A 351 4.46 -6.16 20.64
CA ASN A 351 5.91 -6.09 20.45
C ASN A 351 6.37 -6.13 18.98
N ALA A 352 5.54 -5.64 18.05
CA ALA A 352 5.84 -5.69 16.62
C ALA A 352 7.14 -4.98 16.24
N LEU A 353 7.52 -3.91 16.95
CA LEU A 353 8.78 -3.20 16.70
C LEU A 353 9.99 -4.12 16.84
N SER A 354 10.04 -4.91 17.91
CA SER A 354 11.13 -5.86 18.17
C SER A 354 11.09 -7.04 17.19
N ILE A 355 9.91 -7.56 16.88
CA ILE A 355 9.74 -8.66 15.93
C ILE A 355 10.23 -8.25 14.53
N PHE A 356 9.83 -7.08 14.05
CA PHE A 356 10.28 -6.57 12.76
C PHE A 356 11.77 -6.20 12.76
N GLU A 357 12.32 -5.64 13.85
CA GLU A 357 13.77 -5.40 14.01
C GLU A 357 14.57 -6.70 13.89
N LYS A 358 14.18 -7.73 14.65
CA LYS A 358 14.78 -9.06 14.61
C LYS A 358 14.77 -9.61 13.19
N GLN A 359 13.65 -9.50 12.48
CA GLN A 359 13.51 -10.03 11.12
C GLN A 359 14.32 -9.23 10.09
N ILE A 360 14.40 -7.90 10.20
CA ILE A 360 15.26 -7.06 9.36
C ILE A 360 16.73 -7.46 9.50
N ARG A 361 17.17 -7.73 10.73
CA ARG A 361 18.54 -8.15 11.06
C ARG A 361 18.87 -9.55 10.54
N LEU A 362 17.93 -10.50 10.63
CA LEU A 362 18.18 -11.91 10.31
C LEU A 362 17.94 -12.26 8.84
N THR A 363 16.97 -11.62 8.19
CA THR A 363 16.54 -12.05 6.86
C THR A 363 17.56 -11.70 5.77
N LYS A 364 17.81 -12.67 4.88
CA LYS A 364 18.55 -12.45 3.62
C LYS A 364 17.64 -11.96 2.50
N SER A 365 16.32 -12.08 2.67
CA SER A 365 15.34 -11.70 1.65
C SER A 365 15.09 -10.20 1.65
N ILE A 366 15.42 -9.55 0.54
CA ILE A 366 15.16 -8.12 0.31
C ILE A 366 13.65 -7.85 0.40
N ARG A 367 12.81 -8.77 -0.09
CA ARG A 367 11.34 -8.64 -0.04
C ARG A 367 10.80 -8.64 1.38
N ILE A 368 11.26 -9.56 2.23
CA ILE A 368 10.84 -9.62 3.64
C ILE A 368 11.30 -8.35 4.37
N ARG A 369 12.56 -7.96 4.18
CA ARG A 369 13.13 -6.74 4.79
C ARG A 369 12.31 -5.50 4.42
N HIS A 370 12.02 -5.33 3.13
CA HIS A 370 11.26 -4.19 2.63
C HIS A 370 9.84 -4.15 3.20
N ASN A 371 9.14 -5.29 3.23
CA ASN A 371 7.81 -5.38 3.83
C ASN A 371 7.80 -5.04 5.33
N CYS A 372 8.79 -5.52 6.09
CA CYS A 372 8.96 -5.15 7.51
C CYS A 372 9.21 -3.65 7.68
N LEU A 373 10.04 -3.04 6.83
CA LEU A 373 10.32 -1.61 6.88
C LEU A 373 9.08 -0.76 6.56
N ILE A 374 8.25 -1.15 5.59
CA ILE A 374 6.98 -0.47 5.32
C ILE A 374 6.05 -0.59 6.53
N ALA A 375 5.91 -1.79 7.09
CA ALA A 375 5.05 -2.01 8.25
C ALA A 375 5.49 -1.20 9.47
N LEU A 376 6.80 -1.19 9.76
CA LEU A 376 7.40 -0.34 10.79
C LEU A 376 7.14 1.14 10.55
N ARG A 377 7.33 1.62 9.31
CA ARG A 377 7.06 3.02 8.95
C ARG A 377 5.61 3.39 9.27
N ASN A 378 4.66 2.53 8.89
CA ASN A 378 3.24 2.76 9.08
C ASN A 378 2.82 2.85 10.56
N ILE A 379 3.50 2.13 11.47
CA ILE A 379 3.16 2.13 12.91
C ILE A 379 4.06 3.06 13.76
N SER A 380 5.18 3.53 13.22
CA SER A 380 6.19 4.30 13.95
C SER A 380 5.71 5.67 14.47
N ASP A 381 4.69 6.26 13.84
CA ASP A 381 4.06 7.51 14.30
C ASP A 381 3.38 7.36 15.66
N GLN A 382 2.97 6.15 16.02
CA GLN A 382 2.40 5.84 17.34
C GLN A 382 3.48 5.43 18.36
N ALA A 383 4.73 5.23 17.92
CA ALA A 383 5.85 4.75 18.74
C ALA A 383 6.79 5.88 19.22
N THR A 384 6.45 7.15 18.98
CA THR A 384 7.33 8.31 19.26
C THR A 384 7.83 8.37 20.70
N ARG A 385 7.06 7.88 21.68
CA ARG A 385 7.40 7.93 23.11
C ARG A 385 7.88 6.60 23.70
N MET A 386 8.05 5.57 22.87
CA MET A 386 8.56 4.28 23.34
C MET A 386 10.04 4.41 23.72
N ARG A 387 10.38 3.76 24.84
CA ARG A 387 11.74 3.56 25.35
C ARG A 387 12.04 2.08 25.06
N GLU A 388 13.27 1.68 24.75
CA GLU A 388 13.65 0.33 24.23
C GLU A 388 13.56 0.14 22.71
N VAL A 389 13.75 1.22 21.94
CA VAL A 389 13.90 1.16 20.46
C VAL A 389 15.34 1.35 19.99
N ASP A 390 16.31 1.28 20.91
CA ASP A 390 17.73 1.56 20.66
C ASP A 390 18.32 0.64 19.59
N SER A 391 18.06 -0.67 19.70
CA SER A 391 18.51 -1.66 18.71
C SER A 391 17.90 -1.40 17.33
N LEU A 392 16.60 -1.05 17.28
CA LEU A 392 15.94 -0.69 16.03
C LEU A 392 16.58 0.56 15.41
N ILE A 393 16.84 1.62 16.18
CA ILE A 393 17.51 2.83 15.68
C ILE A 393 18.91 2.51 15.14
N GLN A 394 19.67 1.63 15.82
CA GLN A 394 20.97 1.17 15.32
C GLN A 394 20.84 0.44 13.98
N GLN A 395 19.86 -0.45 13.82
CA GLN A 395 19.64 -1.13 12.54
C GLN A 395 19.25 -0.16 11.42
N LEU A 396 18.33 0.77 11.70
CA LEU A 396 17.89 1.77 10.73
C LEU A 396 19.03 2.71 10.32
N ALA A 397 19.87 3.12 11.27
CA ALA A 397 21.08 3.90 10.98
C ALA A 397 22.08 3.10 10.12
N GLY A 398 22.21 1.79 10.36
CA GLY A 398 22.98 0.89 9.49
C GLY A 398 22.44 0.81 8.06
N ILE A 399 21.11 0.76 7.89
CA ILE A 399 20.47 0.77 6.56
C ILE A 399 20.79 2.07 5.80
N LEU A 400 20.88 3.22 6.49
CA LEU A 400 21.28 4.49 5.85
C LEU A 400 22.68 4.44 5.23
N LEU A 401 23.54 3.49 5.60
CA LEU A 401 24.87 3.33 5.02
C LEU A 401 24.87 2.47 3.75
N THR A 402 23.75 1.81 3.42
CA THR A 402 23.60 0.99 2.21
C THR A 402 23.24 1.85 0.99
N ASP A 403 23.14 1.21 -0.18
CA ASP A 403 22.69 1.84 -1.43
C ASP A 403 21.27 1.41 -1.86
N ASP A 404 20.57 0.65 -1.01
CA ASP A 404 19.17 0.27 -1.26
C ASP A 404 18.24 1.46 -0.99
N HIS A 405 17.94 2.18 -2.06
CA HIS A 405 17.14 3.41 -2.03
C HIS A 405 15.80 3.24 -1.31
N GLN A 406 15.09 2.13 -1.55
CA GLN A 406 13.78 1.89 -0.96
C GLN A 406 13.88 1.61 0.55
N SER A 407 14.89 0.86 0.97
CA SER A 407 15.15 0.62 2.40
C SER A 407 15.60 1.89 3.12
N ILE A 408 16.39 2.75 2.47
CA ILE A 408 16.79 4.06 3.00
C ILE A 408 15.58 4.95 3.22
N LEU A 409 14.69 5.10 2.22
CA LEU A 409 13.47 5.90 2.36
C LEU A 409 12.59 5.43 3.51
N CYS A 410 12.38 4.12 3.64
CA CYS A 410 11.61 3.59 4.76
C CYS A 410 12.30 3.86 6.09
N SER A 411 13.62 3.69 6.16
CA SER A 411 14.41 3.94 7.38
C SER A 411 14.38 5.41 7.80
N LEU A 412 14.48 6.34 6.85
CA LEU A 412 14.33 7.77 7.11
C LEU A 412 12.93 8.11 7.63
N GLY A 413 11.88 7.53 7.04
CA GLY A 413 10.51 7.70 7.52
C GLY A 413 10.33 7.24 8.96
N ILE A 414 10.86 6.04 9.30
CA ILE A 414 10.81 5.49 10.66
C ILE A 414 11.62 6.37 11.62
N LEU A 415 12.87 6.73 11.28
CA LEU A 415 13.73 7.56 12.12
C LEU A 415 13.14 8.96 12.35
N SER A 416 12.54 9.58 11.32
CA SER A 416 11.85 10.86 11.45
C SER A 416 10.74 10.79 12.51
N ASN A 417 9.94 9.71 12.52
CA ASN A 417 8.90 9.51 13.51
C ASN A 417 9.50 9.19 14.89
N LEU A 418 10.43 8.23 15.01
CA LEU A 418 11.02 7.85 16.29
C LEU A 418 11.83 8.96 16.96
N THR A 419 12.34 9.94 16.19
CA THR A 419 13.02 11.13 16.71
C THR A 419 12.07 12.30 16.95
N ALA A 420 10.81 12.23 16.53
CA ALA A 420 9.81 13.24 16.83
C ALA A 420 9.50 13.20 18.34
N ASP A 421 9.75 14.32 19.03
CA ASP A 421 9.47 14.49 20.47
C ASP A 421 10.15 13.48 21.42
N ASN A 422 11.25 12.83 21.00
CA ASN A 422 11.97 11.87 21.84
C ASN A 422 13.44 12.22 22.04
N LYS A 423 13.79 12.74 23.21
CA LYS A 423 15.15 13.21 23.51
C LYS A 423 16.19 12.09 23.50
N ILE A 424 15.82 10.89 23.95
CA ILE A 424 16.72 9.73 24.03
C ILE A 424 17.06 9.27 22.62
N ASN A 425 16.04 9.07 21.78
CA ASN A 425 16.23 8.61 20.40
C ASN A 425 17.02 9.62 19.56
N LYS A 426 16.78 10.93 19.74
CA LYS A 426 17.58 11.99 19.11
C LYS A 426 19.05 11.90 19.50
N SER A 427 19.35 11.84 20.80
CA SER A 427 20.72 11.72 21.28
C SER A 427 21.39 10.43 20.81
N LEU A 428 20.67 9.31 20.75
CA LEU A 428 21.20 8.05 20.21
C LEU A 428 21.58 8.19 18.73
N LEU A 429 20.71 8.77 17.89
CA LEU A 429 21.00 8.93 16.47
C LEU A 429 22.24 9.84 16.23
N VAL A 430 22.44 10.86 17.07
CA VAL A 430 23.67 11.68 17.04
C VAL A 430 24.91 10.85 17.40
N LYS A 431 24.85 10.05 18.47
CA LYS A 431 25.96 9.15 18.88
C LYS A 431 26.33 8.12 17.81
N LEU A 432 25.39 7.73 16.96
CA LEU A 432 25.60 6.81 15.85
C LEU A 432 26.15 7.48 14.58
N ASN A 433 26.63 8.73 14.66
CA ASN A 433 27.02 9.56 13.51
C ASN A 433 25.90 9.75 12.49
N GLY A 434 24.63 9.63 12.93
CA GLY A 434 23.48 9.70 12.04
C GLY A 434 23.36 11.05 11.34
N VAL A 435 23.82 12.14 11.96
CA VAL A 435 23.80 13.49 11.35
C VAL A 435 24.71 13.54 10.12
N GLN A 436 25.93 13.02 10.23
CA GLN A 436 26.90 12.99 9.13
C GLN A 436 26.38 12.10 8.00
N THR A 437 25.83 10.93 8.32
CA THR A 437 25.24 10.02 7.33
C THR A 437 24.05 10.66 6.61
N LEU A 438 23.16 11.35 7.34
CA LEU A 438 22.03 12.07 6.76
C LEU A 438 22.50 13.20 5.84
N MET A 439 23.53 13.96 6.25
CA MET A 439 24.12 15.00 5.40
C MET A 439 24.74 14.44 4.14
N GLN A 440 25.48 13.32 4.23
CA GLN A 440 26.03 12.64 3.07
C GLN A 440 24.93 12.21 2.09
N LYS A 441 23.88 11.55 2.59
CA LYS A 441 22.75 11.13 1.74
C LYS A 441 22.00 12.32 1.13
N LEU A 442 21.83 13.42 1.88
CA LEU A 442 21.25 14.65 1.35
C LEU A 442 22.10 15.22 0.21
N MET A 443 23.43 15.28 0.37
CA MET A 443 24.35 15.80 -0.63
C MET A 443 24.40 14.94 -1.90
N MET A 444 24.37 13.61 -1.75
CA MET A 444 24.36 12.69 -2.89
C MET A 444 23.07 12.74 -3.72
N ASN A 445 21.97 13.23 -3.14
CA ASN A 445 20.64 13.19 -3.76
C ASN A 445 20.07 14.59 -4.04
N ALA A 446 20.88 15.64 -3.90
CA ALA A 446 20.43 17.04 -3.93
C ALA A 446 19.70 17.45 -5.23
N ASP A 447 19.93 16.73 -6.34
CA ASP A 447 19.48 17.12 -7.67
C ASP A 447 18.25 16.35 -8.20
N GLY A 448 17.58 15.50 -7.41
CA GLY A 448 16.37 14.85 -7.95
C GLY A 448 15.50 13.96 -7.06
N ASN A 449 15.90 13.63 -5.83
CA ASN A 449 15.10 12.73 -4.99
C ASN A 449 14.36 13.46 -3.87
N ASP A 450 13.21 14.05 -4.20
CA ASP A 450 12.47 14.90 -3.27
C ASP A 450 11.97 14.17 -2.03
N ASP A 451 11.51 12.92 -2.17
CA ASP A 451 11.05 12.11 -1.04
C ASP A 451 12.20 11.85 -0.04
N LEU A 452 13.39 11.54 -0.55
CA LEU A 452 14.58 11.32 0.28
C LEU A 452 15.05 12.63 0.93
N ILE A 453 15.11 13.72 0.15
CA ILE A 453 15.48 15.05 0.63
C ILE A 453 14.55 15.47 1.78
N GLU A 454 13.23 15.36 1.58
CA GLU A 454 12.24 15.73 2.58
C GLU A 454 12.40 14.91 3.87
N ALA A 455 12.52 13.58 3.75
CA ALA A 455 12.64 12.69 4.90
C ALA A 455 13.96 12.91 5.67
N ALA A 456 15.07 13.13 4.96
CA ALA A 456 16.36 13.45 5.55
C ALA A 456 16.33 14.80 6.29
N LEU A 457 15.78 15.84 5.67
CA LEU A 457 15.63 17.17 6.29
C LEU A 457 14.71 17.14 7.52
N CYS A 458 13.62 16.38 7.47
CA CYS A 458 12.73 16.21 8.63
C CYS A 458 13.48 15.57 9.81
N THR A 459 14.27 14.53 9.55
CA THR A 459 15.07 13.86 10.58
C THR A 459 16.15 14.81 11.13
N LEU A 460 16.90 15.49 10.26
CA LEU A 460 17.90 16.51 10.64
C LEU A 460 17.28 17.62 11.50
N ARG A 461 16.08 18.11 11.12
CA ARG A 461 15.33 19.09 11.91
C ARG A 461 15.01 18.55 13.32
N HIS A 462 14.66 17.28 13.47
CA HIS A 462 14.33 16.73 14.79
C HIS A 462 15.56 16.59 15.70
N VAL A 463 16.69 16.13 15.16
CA VAL A 463 17.94 15.89 15.92
C VAL A 463 18.80 17.13 16.14
N THR A 464 18.36 18.31 15.68
CA THR A 464 19.08 19.57 15.90
C THR A 464 18.44 20.44 16.98
N ALA A 465 17.49 19.91 17.75
CA ALA A 465 16.84 20.65 18.82
C ALA A 465 16.15 19.77 19.89
N ARG A 466 16.11 20.32 21.11
CA ARG A 466 15.40 19.85 22.31
C ARG A 466 15.95 18.53 22.88
N HIS A 467 17.26 18.32 22.89
CA HIS A 467 17.91 17.18 23.56
C HIS A 467 19.39 17.48 23.86
N ASP A 468 20.04 16.65 24.67
CA ASP A 468 21.35 16.96 25.27
C ASP A 468 22.50 17.13 24.27
N LEU A 469 22.41 16.45 23.12
CA LEU A 469 23.43 16.49 22.05
C LEU A 469 23.07 17.42 20.89
N GLU A 470 22.11 18.34 21.08
CA GLU A 470 21.66 19.21 19.98
C GLU A 470 22.77 20.13 19.44
N ASN A 471 23.69 20.57 20.30
CA ASN A 471 24.82 21.41 19.88
C ASN A 471 25.83 20.61 19.05
N GLU A 472 26.11 19.38 19.45
CA GLU A 472 26.96 18.46 18.69
C GLU A 472 26.35 18.15 17.32
N ALA A 473 25.04 17.95 17.26
CA ALA A 473 24.33 17.74 16.00
C ALA A 473 24.43 18.94 15.04
N ARG A 474 24.21 20.17 15.54
CA ARG A 474 24.37 21.40 14.74
C ARG A 474 25.81 21.55 14.24
N GLU A 475 26.78 21.28 15.11
CA GLU A 475 28.20 21.36 14.80
C GLU A 475 28.63 20.29 13.77
N ALA A 476 28.05 19.09 13.82
CA ALA A 476 28.28 18.05 12.81
C ALA A 476 27.80 18.50 11.42
N ILE A 477 26.62 19.12 11.30
CA ILE A 477 26.14 19.70 10.02
C ILE A 477 27.11 20.77 9.51
N ARG A 478 27.59 21.64 10.41
CA ARG A 478 28.57 22.69 10.09
C ARG A 478 29.86 22.09 9.50
N LYS A 479 30.39 21.05 10.15
CA LYS A 479 31.62 20.35 9.75
C LYS A 479 31.47 19.55 8.45
N SER A 480 30.26 19.09 8.12
CA SER A 480 29.95 18.43 6.84
C SER A 480 29.83 19.39 5.65
N TYR A 481 30.19 20.67 5.80
CA TYR A 481 29.93 21.71 4.79
C TYR A 481 28.45 21.76 4.34
N GLY A 482 27.55 21.43 5.27
CA GLY A 482 26.13 21.23 4.99
C GLY A 482 25.33 22.52 4.80
N ILE A 483 25.79 23.63 5.39
CA ILE A 483 25.03 24.89 5.45
C ILE A 483 24.69 25.43 4.06
N GLY A 484 25.66 25.49 3.15
CA GLY A 484 25.44 25.96 1.78
C GLY A 484 24.43 25.10 1.02
N ASN A 485 24.51 23.77 1.17
CA ASN A 485 23.58 22.83 0.54
C ASN A 485 22.14 22.97 1.08
N ILE A 486 21.99 23.15 2.39
CA ILE A 486 20.67 23.38 3.01
C ILE A 486 20.06 24.69 2.51
N VAL A 487 20.84 25.77 2.42
CA VAL A 487 20.34 27.07 1.91
C VAL A 487 20.06 27.00 0.40
N LYS A 488 20.86 26.25 -0.37
CA LYS A 488 20.63 25.99 -1.80
C LYS A 488 19.24 25.41 -2.04
N LEU A 489 18.71 24.55 -1.16
CA LEU A 489 17.36 24.01 -1.31
C LEU A 489 16.25 25.08 -1.23
N LEU A 490 16.44 26.17 -0.47
CA LEU A 490 15.48 27.29 -0.48
C LEU A 490 15.49 28.07 -1.80
N ARG A 491 16.59 28.01 -2.55
CA ARG A 491 16.72 28.68 -3.86
C ARG A 491 16.18 27.79 -4.98
N ASP A 492 16.52 26.52 -4.94
CA ASP A 492 16.31 25.61 -6.06
C ASP A 492 14.92 24.94 -6.01
N LYS A 493 14.28 24.88 -4.83
CA LYS A 493 12.95 24.27 -4.67
C LYS A 493 11.86 25.33 -4.58
N ASN A 494 10.82 25.15 -5.40
CA ASN A 494 9.64 26.00 -5.39
C ASN A 494 8.70 25.60 -4.24
N PHE A 495 8.33 26.54 -3.36
CA PHE A 495 7.46 26.26 -2.20
C PHE A 495 6.04 25.79 -2.57
N LYS A 496 5.54 26.10 -3.76
CA LYS A 496 4.23 25.64 -4.24
C LYS A 496 4.24 24.15 -4.57
N GLU A 497 5.36 23.66 -5.11
CA GLU A 497 5.52 22.28 -5.55
C GLU A 497 6.17 21.41 -4.45
N HIS A 498 7.06 21.99 -3.65
CA HIS A 498 7.93 21.28 -2.70
C HIS A 498 7.70 21.76 -1.26
N TRP A 499 6.44 21.91 -0.86
CA TRP A 499 6.05 22.46 0.45
C TRP A 499 6.73 21.75 1.63
N GLY A 500 6.76 20.41 1.62
CA GLY A 500 7.35 19.61 2.69
C GLY A 500 8.86 19.85 2.85
N ILE A 501 9.60 19.84 1.74
CA ILE A 501 11.03 20.20 1.69
C ILE A 501 11.27 21.61 2.22
N ILE A 502 10.52 22.60 1.75
CA ILE A 502 10.70 23.99 2.18
C ILE A 502 10.42 24.14 3.68
N LYS A 503 9.29 23.60 4.17
CA LYS A 503 8.96 23.62 5.60
C LYS A 503 10.06 22.95 6.44
N ALA A 504 10.60 21.82 5.96
CA ALA A 504 11.67 21.12 6.65
C ALA A 504 12.98 21.89 6.66
N THR A 505 13.34 22.50 5.53
CA THR A 505 14.54 23.32 5.36
C THR A 505 14.50 24.56 6.26
N VAL A 506 13.39 25.31 6.25
CA VAL A 506 13.22 26.50 7.12
C VAL A 506 13.27 26.09 8.60
N GLY A 507 12.62 24.98 8.97
CA GLY A 507 12.68 24.45 10.33
C GLY A 507 14.08 24.04 10.76
N LEU A 508 14.87 23.45 9.86
CA LEU A 508 16.27 23.12 10.12
C LEU A 508 17.13 24.39 10.27
N ILE A 509 16.97 25.38 9.38
CA ILE A 509 17.68 26.67 9.49
C ILE A 509 17.34 27.38 10.81
N LYS A 510 16.07 27.37 11.23
CA LYS A 510 15.66 27.89 12.55
C LYS A 510 16.44 27.22 13.68
N ASN A 511 16.63 25.90 13.66
CA ASN A 511 17.40 25.19 14.68
C ASN A 511 18.89 25.48 14.59
N LEU A 512 19.45 25.56 13.39
CA LEU A 512 20.87 25.86 13.15
C LEU A 512 21.24 27.27 13.63
N SER A 513 20.33 28.24 13.45
CA SER A 513 20.49 29.62 13.92
C SER A 513 20.51 29.79 15.44
N LEU A 514 20.27 28.72 16.21
CA LEU A 514 20.48 28.73 17.66
C LEU A 514 21.98 28.72 18.05
N SER A 515 22.88 28.35 17.12
CA SER A 515 24.33 28.35 17.34
C SER A 515 24.98 29.62 16.77
N PRO A 516 25.62 30.47 17.59
CA PRO A 516 26.30 31.68 17.12
C PRO A 516 27.35 31.42 16.03
N SER A 517 28.09 30.31 16.12
CA SER A 517 29.12 29.94 15.13
C SER A 517 28.56 29.62 13.74
N ILE A 518 27.27 29.26 13.66
CA ILE A 518 26.59 28.91 12.41
C ILE A 518 25.88 30.13 11.80
N ILE A 519 25.50 31.13 12.61
CA ILE A 519 24.83 32.35 12.13
C ILE A 519 25.66 33.07 11.07
N SER A 520 26.98 33.23 11.29
CA SER A 520 27.88 33.85 10.28
C SER A 520 27.82 33.12 8.94
N GLN A 521 27.92 31.79 8.95
CA GLN A 521 27.87 30.97 7.75
C GLN A 521 26.50 31.04 7.06
N LEU A 522 25.41 31.05 7.82
CA LEU A 522 24.06 31.25 7.27
C LEU A 522 23.93 32.63 6.59
N CYS A 523 24.52 33.66 7.19
CA CYS A 523 24.55 35.01 6.62
C CYS A 523 25.34 35.04 5.29
N GLU A 524 26.55 34.48 5.28
CA GLU A 524 27.42 34.38 4.10
C GLU A 524 26.75 33.61 2.94
N GLN A 525 25.99 32.57 3.26
CA GLN A 525 25.23 31.78 2.27
C GLN A 525 23.91 32.44 1.84
N ASN A 526 23.66 33.70 2.21
CA ASN A 526 22.45 34.47 1.90
C ASN A 526 21.14 33.88 2.47
N ALA A 527 21.19 33.10 3.56
CA ALA A 527 20.00 32.49 4.15
C ALA A 527 18.95 33.54 4.56
N VAL A 528 19.40 34.68 5.12
CA VAL A 528 18.52 35.78 5.56
C VAL A 528 17.68 36.31 4.39
N ARG A 529 18.33 36.61 3.25
CA ARG A 529 17.64 37.12 2.05
C ARG A 529 16.62 36.11 1.53
N ARG A 530 17.01 34.83 1.44
CA ARG A 530 16.12 33.75 0.97
C ARG A 530 14.90 33.54 1.88
N LEU A 531 15.09 33.59 3.20
CA LEU A 531 13.98 33.50 4.15
C LEU A 531 13.00 34.66 4.00
N ILE A 532 13.49 35.88 3.77
CA ILE A 532 12.65 37.06 3.58
C ILE A 532 11.91 37.02 2.23
N GLU A 533 12.59 36.65 1.15
CA GLU A 533 11.95 36.44 -0.17
C GLU A 533 10.82 35.40 -0.06
N LEU A 534 11.09 34.29 0.64
CA LEU A 534 10.09 33.26 0.89
C LEU A 534 8.92 33.80 1.74
N LEU A 535 9.19 34.57 2.80
CA LEU A 535 8.16 35.22 3.62
C LEU A 535 7.24 36.12 2.79
N ILE A 536 7.81 36.97 1.93
CA ILE A 536 7.05 37.88 1.07
C ILE A 536 6.17 37.08 0.09
N ASN A 537 6.72 36.03 -0.50
CA ASN A 537 5.98 35.21 -1.45
C ASN A 537 4.84 34.43 -0.78
N ILE A 538 5.09 33.85 0.40
CA ILE A 538 4.09 33.13 1.19
C ILE A 538 2.99 34.08 1.68
N ASP A 539 3.34 35.28 2.17
CA ASP A 539 2.37 36.31 2.58
C ASP A 539 1.45 36.72 1.41
N ARG A 540 2.05 36.93 0.24
CA ARG A 540 1.29 37.29 -0.98
C ARG A 540 0.34 36.18 -1.41
N GLU A 541 0.77 34.91 -1.38
CA GLU A 541 -0.13 33.79 -1.73
C GLU A 541 -1.21 33.59 -0.66
N ARG A 542 -0.87 33.72 0.62
CA ARG A 542 -1.84 33.67 1.72
C ARG A 542 -2.94 34.72 1.56
N ALA A 543 -2.60 35.93 1.11
CA ALA A 543 -3.56 37.01 0.87
C ALA A 543 -4.54 36.73 -0.28
N LYS A 544 -4.26 35.77 -1.18
CA LYS A 544 -5.15 35.37 -2.27
C LYS A 544 -6.19 34.32 -1.86
N ILE A 545 -6.09 33.78 -0.64
CA ILE A 545 -6.99 32.72 -0.16
C ILE A 545 -8.34 33.35 0.21
N PHE A 546 -9.37 32.94 -0.52
CA PHE A 546 -10.77 33.33 -0.28
C PHE A 546 -11.38 32.58 0.92
N ASP A 547 -12.52 33.08 1.40
CA ASP A 547 -13.18 32.62 2.62
C ASP A 547 -13.52 31.11 2.64
N GLU A 548 -13.79 30.51 1.48
CA GLU A 548 -14.08 29.07 1.31
C GLU A 548 -12.86 28.18 1.55
N ASN A 549 -11.64 28.73 1.49
CA ASN A 549 -10.37 28.01 1.60
C ASN A 549 -9.64 28.27 2.94
N LYS A 550 -10.34 28.77 3.96
CA LYS A 550 -9.77 29.09 5.29
C LYS A 550 -9.00 27.95 5.95
N GLN A 551 -9.34 26.70 5.65
CA GLN A 551 -8.62 25.52 6.17
C GLN A 551 -7.12 25.52 5.81
N TYR A 552 -6.74 26.15 4.69
CA TYR A 552 -5.36 26.23 4.25
C TYR A 552 -4.55 27.31 4.95
N LEU A 553 -5.20 28.35 5.50
CA LEU A 553 -4.52 29.48 6.16
C LEU A 553 -3.62 29.02 7.30
N HIS A 554 -4.05 28.01 8.07
CA HIS A 554 -3.25 27.46 9.16
C HIS A 554 -1.88 26.92 8.68
N GLN A 555 -1.81 26.35 7.47
CA GLN A 555 -0.54 25.83 6.94
C GLN A 555 0.43 26.98 6.60
N PHE A 556 -0.08 28.07 6.01
CA PHE A 556 0.68 29.30 5.77
C PHE A 556 1.15 29.93 7.08
N ASP A 557 0.27 30.01 8.07
CA ASP A 557 0.59 30.58 9.39
C ASP A 557 1.73 29.81 10.08
N VAL A 558 1.70 28.47 10.02
CA VAL A 558 2.76 27.63 10.60
C VAL A 558 4.11 27.90 9.95
N ILE A 559 4.20 27.98 8.61
CA ILE A 559 5.51 28.23 7.97
C ILE A 559 6.00 29.66 8.21
N ILE A 560 5.11 30.65 8.23
CA ILE A 560 5.44 32.04 8.57
C ILE A 560 6.02 32.11 9.99
N GLU A 561 5.42 31.40 10.94
CA GLU A 561 5.93 31.33 12.32
C GLU A 561 7.34 30.76 12.36
N ILE A 562 7.61 29.70 11.57
CA ILE A 562 8.95 29.11 11.51
C ILE A 562 9.95 30.09 10.89
N ILE A 563 9.58 30.80 9.81
CA ILE A 563 10.44 31.80 9.18
C ILE A 563 10.76 32.94 10.14
N LEU A 564 9.75 33.53 10.78
CA LEU A 564 9.94 34.61 11.76
C LEU A 564 10.77 34.15 12.95
N GLY A 565 10.59 32.90 13.39
CA GLY A 565 11.43 32.30 14.41
C GLY A 565 12.90 32.14 14.00
N ALA A 566 13.17 31.80 12.74
CA ALA A 566 14.54 31.78 12.21
C ALA A 566 15.13 33.19 12.14
N LEU A 567 14.37 34.17 11.64
CA LEU A 567 14.81 35.56 11.56
C LEU A 567 15.09 36.15 12.95
N ASN A 568 14.31 35.80 13.98
CA ASN A 568 14.58 36.19 15.37
C ASN A 568 15.94 35.73 15.87
N ASN A 569 16.30 34.49 15.58
CA ASN A 569 17.59 33.96 15.98
C ASN A 569 18.74 34.61 15.20
N LEU A 570 18.56 34.78 13.89
CA LEU A 570 19.54 35.41 13.00
C LEU A 570 19.76 36.89 13.33
N ALA A 571 18.71 37.63 13.70
CA ALA A 571 18.77 39.04 14.04
C ALA A 571 19.65 39.35 15.26
N LYS A 572 20.07 38.35 16.04
CA LYS A 572 21.05 38.53 17.12
C LYS A 572 22.44 38.89 16.60
N ASP A 573 22.75 38.54 15.36
CA ASP A 573 23.97 38.96 14.66
C ASP A 573 23.74 40.31 13.94
N LEU A 574 24.74 41.21 14.00
CA LEU A 574 24.63 42.56 13.46
C LEU A 574 24.52 42.58 11.92
N SER A 575 25.26 41.70 11.24
CA SER A 575 25.24 41.62 9.77
C SER A 575 23.87 41.15 9.28
N CYS A 576 23.34 40.09 9.90
CA CYS A 576 21.98 39.61 9.64
C CYS A 576 20.93 40.70 9.93
N LYS A 577 21.07 41.40 11.08
CA LYS A 577 20.16 42.49 11.49
C LYS A 577 20.11 43.62 10.46
N SER A 578 21.26 44.02 9.89
CA SER A 578 21.31 45.03 8.83
C SER A 578 20.53 44.58 7.59
N ILE A 579 20.77 43.35 7.13
CA ILE A 579 20.08 42.79 5.96
C ILE A 579 18.56 42.74 6.18
N ILE A 580 18.09 42.34 7.36
CA ILE A 580 16.66 42.31 7.66
C ILE A 580 16.04 43.70 7.58
N LYS A 581 16.73 44.74 8.06
CA LYS A 581 16.25 46.13 8.01
C LYS A 581 16.25 46.72 6.60
N GLU A 582 17.22 46.34 5.78
CA GLU A 582 17.35 46.82 4.40
C GLU A 582 16.31 46.19 3.46
N MET A 583 15.76 45.03 3.81
CA MET A 583 14.76 44.35 2.99
C MET A 583 13.34 44.81 3.32
N ASN A 584 12.47 44.82 2.30
CA ASN A 584 11.07 45.24 2.38
C ASN A 584 10.15 44.24 3.12
N CYS A 585 10.50 43.84 4.34
CA CYS A 585 9.74 42.88 5.14
C CYS A 585 9.17 43.44 6.44
N ILE A 586 9.60 44.64 6.87
CA ILE A 586 9.16 45.27 8.13
C ILE A 586 7.64 45.42 8.19
N SER A 587 7.00 45.88 7.11
CA SER A 587 5.54 46.04 7.05
C SER A 587 4.78 44.71 7.23
N ILE A 588 5.32 43.62 6.67
CA ILE A 588 4.79 42.27 6.85
C ILE A 588 4.89 41.85 8.33
N ILE A 589 6.05 42.08 8.96
CA ILE A 589 6.28 41.73 10.37
C ILE A 589 5.34 42.55 11.29
N ILE A 590 5.14 43.85 11.01
CA ILE A 590 4.19 44.70 11.75
C ILE A 590 2.77 44.13 11.63
N ARG A 591 2.33 43.76 10.41
CA ARG A 591 1.02 43.15 10.19
C ARG A 591 0.80 41.91 11.04
N TYR A 592 1.76 40.98 11.04
CA TYR A 592 1.69 39.78 11.88
C TYR A 592 1.81 40.07 13.38
N SER A 593 2.40 41.21 13.80
CA SER A 593 2.41 41.63 15.20
C SER A 593 1.07 42.19 15.70
N ASN A 594 0.16 42.54 14.78
CA ASN A 594 -1.14 43.16 15.06
C ASN A 594 -2.33 42.19 14.92
N ILE A 595 -2.09 40.92 14.57
CA ILE A 595 -3.14 39.90 14.55
C ILE A 595 -3.58 39.53 15.99
N PRO A 596 -4.73 38.88 16.17
CA PRO A 596 -5.20 38.43 17.48
C PRO A 596 -4.14 37.60 18.24
N PRO A 597 -4.16 37.61 19.59
CA PRO A 597 -3.16 36.93 20.41
C PRO A 597 -2.93 35.47 20.04
N CYS A 598 -1.74 35.19 19.50
CA CYS A 598 -1.30 33.86 19.09
C CYS A 598 0.24 33.80 19.02
N SER A 599 0.79 32.63 18.72
CA SER A 599 2.24 32.41 18.56
C SER A 599 2.86 33.34 17.51
N LEU A 600 2.18 33.56 16.39
CA LEU A 600 2.61 34.46 15.32
C LEU A 600 2.72 35.92 15.79
N GLN A 601 1.75 36.40 16.57
CA GLN A 601 1.80 37.75 17.13
C GLN A 601 3.03 37.91 18.04
N GLN A 602 3.24 36.93 18.93
CA GLN A 602 4.35 36.95 19.88
C GLN A 602 5.71 36.92 19.17
N ILE A 603 5.89 36.04 18.18
CA ILE A 603 7.18 35.90 17.50
C ILE A 603 7.52 37.12 16.64
N SER A 604 6.52 37.71 15.99
CA SER A 604 6.66 38.97 15.22
C SER A 604 7.02 40.14 16.15
N SER A 605 6.37 40.20 17.32
CA SER A 605 6.62 41.20 18.34
C SER A 605 8.05 41.17 18.86
N ILE A 606 8.59 39.96 19.07
CA ILE A 606 9.99 39.76 19.48
C ILE A 606 10.94 40.24 18.38
N LEU A 607 10.63 39.96 17.11
CA LEU A 607 11.47 40.40 15.99
C LEU A 607 11.57 41.92 15.90
N LEU A 608 10.44 42.62 15.98
CA LEU A 608 10.43 44.08 15.94
C LEU A 608 11.25 44.71 17.07
N LYS A 609 11.18 44.13 18.28
CA LYS A 609 12.00 44.55 19.41
C LYS A 609 13.49 44.31 19.14
N GLU A 610 13.87 43.14 18.63
CA GLU A 610 15.26 42.83 18.29
C GLU A 610 15.81 43.75 17.18
N LEU A 611 14.95 44.19 16.27
CA LEU A 611 15.28 45.16 15.23
C LEU A 611 15.28 46.62 15.72
N ASN A 612 14.92 46.91 16.97
CA ASN A 612 14.73 48.27 17.49
C ASN A 612 13.74 49.10 16.65
N ILE A 613 12.60 48.50 16.28
CA ILE A 613 11.53 49.17 15.53
C ILE A 613 10.36 49.45 16.48
N ASP A 614 10.09 50.74 16.73
CA ASP A 614 8.95 51.18 17.52
C ASP A 614 7.65 51.05 16.73
N ARG A 615 6.63 50.43 17.35
CA ARG A 615 5.31 50.20 16.72
C ARG A 615 4.58 51.50 16.40
N ASP A 616 4.71 52.49 17.27
CA ASP A 616 3.89 53.70 17.24
C ASP A 616 4.35 54.69 16.17
N ARG A 617 5.63 54.65 15.76
CA ARG A 617 6.18 55.55 14.72
C ARG A 617 5.81 55.15 13.30
N ASN A 618 5.55 53.87 13.04
CA ASN A 618 5.31 53.37 11.67
C ASN A 618 3.82 53.29 11.30
N GLN A 619 2.89 53.31 12.27
CA GLN A 619 1.46 53.44 11.96
C GLN A 619 1.16 54.78 11.27
N LEU A 620 1.90 55.84 11.60
CA LEU A 620 1.76 57.17 10.99
C LEU A 620 2.14 57.19 9.49
N ASN A 621 3.11 56.37 9.07
CA ASN A 621 3.60 56.35 7.68
C ASN A 621 2.68 55.57 6.72
N ASP A 622 2.02 54.49 7.17
CA ASP A 622 1.06 53.74 6.34
C ASP A 622 -0.28 54.47 6.17
N SER A 623 -0.70 55.28 7.15
CA SER A 623 -1.88 56.15 7.01
C SER A 623 -1.71 57.26 5.96
N SER A 624 -0.48 57.75 5.75
CA SER A 624 -0.17 58.72 4.67
C SER A 624 -0.15 58.07 3.27
N SER A 625 0.21 56.79 3.17
CA SER A 625 0.20 56.02 1.92
C SER A 625 -1.22 55.70 1.45
N HIS A 626 -2.15 55.46 2.39
CA HIS A 626 -3.56 55.20 2.08
C HIS A 626 -4.37 56.45 1.73
N GLN A 627 -3.95 57.65 2.17
CA GLN A 627 -4.64 58.90 1.79
C GLN A 627 -4.33 59.35 0.35
N GLN A 628 -3.20 58.97 -0.24
CA GLN A 628 -2.91 59.31 -1.65
C GLN A 628 -3.63 58.39 -2.66
N PHE A 629 -4.03 57.18 -2.27
CA PHE A 629 -4.80 56.29 -3.15
C PHE A 629 -6.31 56.60 -3.19
N ASN A 630 -6.86 57.24 -2.15
CA ASN A 630 -8.30 57.57 -2.10
C ASN A 630 -8.67 58.90 -2.78
N ASN A 631 -7.72 59.78 -3.08
CA ASN A 631 -8.02 61.06 -3.73
C ASN A 631 -8.16 60.99 -5.26
N ASN A 632 -7.79 59.88 -5.91
CA ASN A 632 -7.94 59.72 -7.37
C ASN A 632 -9.23 59.02 -7.80
N ASN A 633 -10.03 58.47 -6.88
CA ASN A 633 -11.24 57.70 -7.22
C ASN A 633 -12.57 58.41 -6.93
N ASN A 634 -12.56 59.66 -6.45
CA ASN A 634 -13.78 60.38 -6.05
C ASN A 634 -14.27 61.46 -7.02
N ASN A 635 -13.77 61.52 -8.26
CA ASN A 635 -14.18 62.55 -9.23
C ASN A 635 -15.13 62.09 -10.36
N ASN A 636 -15.65 60.87 -10.34
CA ASN A 636 -16.64 60.44 -11.33
C ASN A 636 -17.76 59.64 -10.67
N HIS A 637 -18.78 60.34 -10.15
CA HIS A 637 -20.20 59.95 -10.17
C HIS A 637 -20.98 60.67 -9.06
N THR A 638 -21.45 61.90 -9.31
CA THR A 638 -22.80 62.33 -8.92
C THR A 638 -23.12 63.68 -9.56
N ILE A 639 -24.19 63.73 -10.35
CA ILE A 639 -25.18 64.81 -10.55
C ILE A 639 -25.76 64.54 -11.95
N ASP A 640 -26.92 63.88 -12.01
CA ASP A 640 -28.11 64.55 -12.54
C ASP A 640 -29.36 63.67 -12.38
N SER A 641 -30.26 64.09 -11.50
CA SER A 641 -31.63 63.57 -11.39
C SER A 641 -32.41 64.49 -10.46
N ARG A 642 -32.89 65.61 -11.00
CA ARG A 642 -34.19 66.25 -10.71
C ARG A 642 -34.20 67.67 -11.29
N HIS A 643 -34.85 67.84 -12.45
CA HIS A 643 -35.96 68.80 -12.59
C HIS A 643 -36.52 68.77 -14.02
N ILE A 644 -37.66 68.10 -14.20
CA ILE A 644 -38.68 68.51 -15.18
C ILE A 644 -39.80 69.16 -14.39
N ARG A 645 -39.91 70.48 -14.50
CA ARG A 645 -41.16 71.24 -14.39
C ARG A 645 -41.06 72.43 -15.35
N GLN A 646 -41.95 72.41 -16.34
CA GLN A 646 -42.53 73.57 -17.04
C GLN A 646 -41.56 74.47 -17.84
N GLN A 647 -41.38 74.20 -19.13
CA GLN A 647 -42.06 74.86 -20.27
C GLN A 647 -41.53 74.25 -21.58
#